data_AF-A0A5F5XGL1-F1
#
_entry.id   AF-A0A5F5XGL1-F1
#
_cell.length_a   1.000
_cell.length_b   1.000
_cell.length_c   1.000
_cell.angle_alpha   90.00
_cell.angle_beta   90.00
_cell.angle_gamma   90.00
#
_symmetry.space_group_name_H-M   'P 1'
#
loop_
_entity.id
_entity.type
_entity.pdbx_description
1 polymer ?
#
loop_
_entity_poly.entity_id
_entity_poly.type
_entity_poly.pdbx_seq_one_letter_code
_entity_poly.pdbx_strand_id
1 'polypeptide(L)'
;MGEGKGKKKKKKKKKKKKKKKKKKKKKKKKKKKKKKKKKKKKKKKKKKKKKKKKKKKKKKKKKKKKKKKKKKKKKKKKKKKKKKKKKKKKKKKKKKKKKKKKKKKKKKKKKKKKKKKKKKKKKKKKKKKKKKKKKKKKKKKKKKKKKKKKKKKKKKKKKKKKKKKKKKKKKKKKKKKKKKKKKKKKKKKKKKKKKKKKKKKKKKKKKKKKKKKKKKKKKKKKKKKKKKKKKKKKKKKKKKKKKKKKKKKKKKKKKKKKKKKKKKKKKKKKKKKKKKKKKKKKKKKKKKKKKKKKKKKKKKKKKKKKKKKKKTPELDPQTYGQLIFDKAGKNIQWKKDSLFNKRCWENWTATCRRLKLDHFLTPFTKINSKWIKDLNVRQETIKTLEEKAGKDLSDLSRSNLLLDTSPKARELKAKVNYWDLMKIKSFCTAKETTNKTKRQPTEWEKIFANDISDKGLVSKIYKELTKLHTRKTNNPVKKWAENMNRHFSEEDIRMANRHMKRCSASLLIREIQIKTTLRYHLTPVRVAKMNKSGDYRRWRGCGEMGTLLHCWWECKLVQPLWKAVWRFLRKLKIDLPYDPAIALLGIYPRDTGVLMHRATCTPMFIAALSTIAKLWKEPKCPPTDEWIKKLWFIYTMEFYVAMRKNEIWPFVATWMELESVMLSEISHTEKDRYHMVSLLCGS
;
A
#
# COMPACT_ATOMS: atom_id res chain seq x y z
N MET A 1 -40.66 1.47 -150.27
CA MET A 1 -40.76 2.43 -149.12
C MET A 1 -40.88 1.74 -147.74
N GLY A 2 -39.84 1.03 -147.26
CA GLY A 2 -39.98 0.12 -146.10
C GLY A 2 -39.06 0.31 -144.87
N GLU A 3 -37.98 1.12 -144.90
CA GLU A 3 -36.91 0.99 -143.89
C GLU A 3 -36.78 2.11 -142.83
N GLY A 4 -37.63 3.15 -142.84
CA GLY A 4 -37.49 4.31 -141.94
C GLY A 4 -38.14 4.18 -140.53
N LYS A 5 -39.09 3.25 -140.31
CA LYS A 5 -39.98 3.28 -139.12
C LYS A 5 -39.45 2.50 -137.90
N GLY A 6 -38.52 1.55 -138.06
CA GLY A 6 -37.99 0.69 -136.98
C GLY A 6 -36.99 1.37 -136.02
N LYS A 7 -36.04 2.16 -136.55
CA LYS A 7 -34.98 2.82 -135.76
C LYS A 7 -35.53 3.96 -134.86
N LYS A 8 -36.55 4.71 -135.32
CA LYS A 8 -37.24 5.76 -134.50
C LYS A 8 -38.02 5.17 -133.31
N LYS A 9 -38.70 4.01 -133.46
CA LYS A 9 -39.41 3.32 -132.36
C LYS A 9 -38.43 2.79 -131.27
N LYS A 10 -37.28 2.20 -131.64
CA LYS A 10 -36.24 1.74 -130.69
C LYS A 10 -35.61 2.91 -129.91
N LYS A 11 -35.27 4.04 -130.55
CA LYS A 11 -34.77 5.26 -129.87
C LYS A 11 -35.80 5.86 -128.89
N LYS A 12 -37.09 5.93 -129.26
CA LYS A 12 -38.19 6.38 -128.35
C LYS A 12 -38.36 5.44 -127.14
N LYS A 13 -38.32 4.11 -127.33
CA LYS A 13 -38.36 3.12 -126.22
C LYS A 13 -37.16 3.25 -125.26
N LYS A 14 -35.92 3.42 -125.77
CA LYS A 14 -34.72 3.67 -124.94
C LYS A 14 -34.80 4.99 -124.16
N LYS A 15 -35.27 6.10 -124.78
CA LYS A 15 -35.50 7.40 -124.09
C LYS A 15 -36.58 7.27 -123.00
N LYS A 16 -37.70 6.56 -123.24
CA LYS A 16 -38.75 6.27 -122.22
C LYS A 16 -38.19 5.43 -121.06
N LYS A 17 -37.39 4.38 -121.31
CA LYS A 17 -36.72 3.57 -120.27
C LYS A 17 -35.72 4.41 -119.43
N LYS A 18 -34.90 5.28 -120.04
CA LYS A 18 -33.99 6.21 -119.33
C LYS A 18 -34.77 7.22 -118.48
N LYS A 19 -35.88 7.81 -118.98
CA LYS A 19 -36.77 8.70 -118.20
C LYS A 19 -37.40 7.96 -117.01
N LYS A 20 -37.89 6.72 -117.17
CA LYS A 20 -38.42 5.88 -116.07
C LYS A 20 -37.34 5.57 -115.02
N LYS A 21 -36.11 5.22 -115.41
CA LYS A 21 -34.98 5.01 -114.48
C LYS A 21 -34.61 6.29 -113.71
N LYS A 22 -34.56 7.46 -114.36
CA LYS A 22 -34.33 8.77 -113.69
C LYS A 22 -35.45 9.10 -112.69
N LYS A 23 -36.74 8.88 -113.03
CA LYS A 23 -37.88 9.05 -112.11
C LYS A 23 -37.78 8.11 -110.89
N LYS A 24 -37.43 6.82 -111.08
CA LYS A 24 -37.19 5.86 -109.97
C LYS A 24 -36.03 6.30 -109.06
N LYS A 25 -34.89 6.78 -109.61
CA LYS A 25 -33.77 7.33 -108.82
C LYS A 25 -34.18 8.58 -108.02
N LYS A 26 -34.93 9.51 -108.61
CA LYS A 26 -35.49 10.69 -107.89
C LYS A 26 -36.43 10.27 -106.75
N LYS A 27 -37.34 9.31 -106.95
CA LYS A 27 -38.21 8.74 -105.90
C LYS A 27 -37.40 8.10 -104.75
N LYS A 28 -36.35 7.30 -105.06
CA LYS A 28 -35.44 6.72 -104.05
C LYS A 28 -34.69 7.80 -103.24
N LYS A 29 -34.17 8.87 -103.89
CA LYS A 29 -33.53 10.01 -103.20
C LYS A 29 -34.52 10.75 -102.28
N LYS A 30 -35.77 11.01 -102.72
CA LYS A 30 -36.83 11.60 -101.87
C LYS A 30 -37.16 10.71 -100.66
N LYS A 31 -37.29 9.38 -100.82
CA LYS A 31 -37.49 8.43 -99.70
C LYS A 31 -36.31 8.44 -98.70
N LYS A 32 -35.06 8.46 -99.18
CA LYS A 32 -33.86 8.58 -98.31
C LYS A 32 -33.85 9.91 -97.53
N LYS A 33 -34.17 11.05 -98.16
CA LYS A 33 -34.30 12.37 -97.48
C LYS A 33 -35.40 12.34 -96.41
N LYS A 34 -36.59 11.76 -96.68
CA LYS A 34 -37.67 11.58 -95.69
C LYS A 34 -37.22 10.71 -94.49
N LYS A 35 -36.51 9.59 -94.73
CA LYS A 35 -35.94 8.73 -93.66
C LYS A 35 -34.91 9.49 -92.79
N LYS A 36 -34.01 10.28 -93.40
CA LYS A 36 -33.04 11.13 -92.67
C LYS A 36 -33.75 12.19 -91.80
N LYS A 37 -34.79 12.87 -92.32
CA LYS A 37 -35.62 13.82 -91.54
C LYS A 37 -36.31 13.13 -90.35
N LYS A 38 -36.90 11.95 -90.53
CA LYS A 38 -37.50 11.15 -89.44
C LYS A 38 -36.46 10.75 -88.36
N LYS A 39 -35.25 10.31 -88.75
CA LYS A 39 -34.16 10.02 -87.80
C LYS A 39 -33.71 11.26 -87.00
N LYS A 40 -33.56 12.43 -87.65
CA LYS A 40 -33.25 13.70 -86.97
C LYS A 40 -34.35 14.10 -85.97
N LYS A 41 -35.64 13.98 -86.33
CA LYS A 41 -36.77 14.22 -85.40
C LYS A 41 -36.74 13.27 -84.19
N LYS A 42 -36.48 11.96 -84.38
CA LYS A 42 -36.32 10.99 -83.28
C LYS A 42 -35.15 11.33 -82.35
N LYS A 43 -33.98 11.73 -82.89
CA LYS A 43 -32.82 12.19 -82.09
C LYS A 43 -33.15 13.45 -81.26
N LYS A 44 -33.83 14.45 -81.84
CA LYS A 44 -34.30 15.65 -81.11
C LYS A 44 -35.27 15.28 -79.97
N LYS A 45 -36.25 14.39 -80.21
CA LYS A 45 -37.17 13.89 -79.15
C LYS A 45 -36.41 13.17 -78.01
N LYS A 46 -35.43 12.30 -78.32
CA LYS A 46 -34.58 11.64 -77.30
C LYS A 46 -33.75 12.66 -76.48
N LYS A 47 -33.15 13.68 -77.11
CA LYS A 47 -32.44 14.76 -76.40
C LYS A 47 -33.37 15.55 -75.46
N LYS A 48 -34.59 15.92 -75.90
CA LYS A 48 -35.61 16.57 -75.05
C LYS A 48 -36.00 15.69 -73.84
N LYS A 49 -36.24 14.38 -74.03
CA LYS A 49 -36.52 13.43 -72.93
C LYS A 49 -35.36 13.33 -71.93
N LYS A 50 -34.10 13.27 -72.39
CA LYS A 50 -32.90 13.28 -71.51
C LYS A 50 -32.79 14.59 -70.70
N LYS A 51 -33.02 15.76 -71.30
CA LYS A 51 -33.05 17.07 -70.60
C LYS A 51 -34.15 17.10 -69.52
N LYS A 52 -35.38 16.64 -69.82
CA LYS A 52 -36.48 16.52 -68.82
C LYS A 52 -36.10 15.59 -67.65
N LYS A 53 -35.51 14.41 -67.91
CA LYS A 53 -35.02 13.49 -66.85
C LYS A 53 -33.93 14.15 -65.97
N LYS A 54 -32.97 14.87 -66.55
CA LYS A 54 -31.94 15.63 -65.79
C LYS A 54 -32.57 16.72 -64.90
N LYS A 55 -33.54 17.50 -65.40
CA LYS A 55 -34.29 18.50 -64.61
C LYS A 55 -35.05 17.85 -63.44
N LYS A 56 -35.75 16.73 -63.65
CA LYS A 56 -36.42 15.96 -62.59
C LYS A 56 -35.45 15.45 -61.51
N LYS A 57 -34.27 14.91 -61.91
CA LYS A 57 -33.21 14.49 -60.96
C LYS A 57 -32.67 15.67 -60.13
N LYS A 58 -32.42 16.85 -60.74
CA LYS A 58 -32.00 18.07 -60.03
C LYS A 58 -33.06 18.52 -59.01
N LYS A 59 -34.36 18.55 -59.38
CA LYS A 59 -35.47 18.87 -58.45
C LYS A 59 -35.53 17.87 -57.27
N LYS A 60 -35.41 16.56 -57.52
CA LYS A 60 -35.36 15.53 -56.45
C LYS A 60 -34.16 15.74 -55.49
N LYS A 61 -32.96 16.06 -56.02
CA LYS A 61 -31.78 16.38 -55.19
C LYS A 61 -32.00 17.63 -54.32
N LYS A 62 -32.58 18.71 -54.88
CA LYS A 62 -32.94 19.93 -54.11
C LYS A 62 -33.94 19.62 -52.98
N LYS A 63 -35.01 18.85 -53.25
CA LYS A 63 -35.97 18.40 -52.23
C LYS A 63 -35.30 17.56 -51.11
N LYS A 64 -34.40 16.62 -51.45
CA LYS A 64 -33.63 15.84 -50.46
C LYS A 64 -32.72 16.74 -49.59
N LYS A 65 -32.03 17.73 -50.18
CA LYS A 65 -31.22 18.71 -49.43
C LYS A 65 -32.08 19.54 -48.45
N LYS A 66 -33.25 20.05 -48.88
CA LYS A 66 -34.21 20.76 -47.99
C LYS A 66 -34.69 19.87 -46.83
N LYS A 67 -35.06 18.61 -47.08
CA LYS A 67 -35.44 17.64 -46.02
C LYS A 67 -34.30 17.39 -45.02
N LYS A 68 -33.05 17.23 -45.49
CA LYS A 68 -31.86 17.08 -44.62
C LYS A 68 -31.62 18.34 -43.75
N LYS A 69 -31.75 19.56 -44.31
CA LYS A 69 -31.65 20.82 -43.54
C LYS A 69 -32.74 20.91 -42.45
N LYS A 70 -34.01 20.60 -42.76
CA LYS A 70 -35.11 20.55 -41.78
C LYS A 70 -34.85 19.53 -40.65
N LYS A 71 -34.37 18.31 -40.97
CA LYS A 71 -33.97 17.29 -39.97
C LYS A 71 -32.82 17.78 -39.07
N LYS A 72 -31.80 18.45 -39.62
CA LYS A 72 -30.70 19.05 -38.83
C LYS A 72 -31.21 20.15 -37.88
N LYS A 73 -32.10 21.05 -38.33
CA LYS A 73 -32.74 22.09 -37.48
C LYS A 73 -33.54 21.45 -36.32
N LYS A 74 -34.38 20.43 -36.59
CA LYS A 74 -35.13 19.68 -35.55
C LYS A 74 -34.18 19.01 -34.53
N LYS A 75 -33.08 18.38 -34.97
CA LYS A 75 -32.05 17.79 -34.07
C LYS A 75 -31.37 18.85 -33.19
N LYS A 76 -31.03 20.04 -33.74
CA LYS A 76 -30.48 21.17 -32.96
C LYS A 76 -31.47 21.67 -31.89
N LYS A 77 -32.76 21.86 -32.23
CA LYS A 77 -33.81 22.23 -31.25
C LYS A 77 -33.96 21.19 -30.12
N LYS A 78 -34.01 19.88 -30.45
CA LYS A 78 -34.04 18.80 -29.44
C LYS A 78 -32.80 18.81 -28.52
N LYS A 79 -31.60 19.05 -29.05
CA LYS A 79 -30.36 19.19 -28.25
C LYS A 79 -30.42 20.40 -27.31
N LYS A 80 -30.91 21.57 -27.76
CA LYS A 80 -31.11 22.77 -26.92
C LYS A 80 -32.10 22.49 -25.77
N LYS A 81 -33.27 21.86 -26.04
CA LYS A 81 -34.25 21.46 -25.00
C LYS A 81 -33.63 20.49 -23.96
N LYS A 82 -32.87 19.47 -24.40
CA LYS A 82 -32.15 18.55 -23.49
C LYS A 82 -31.11 19.27 -22.62
N LYS A 83 -30.35 20.25 -23.17
CA LYS A 83 -29.41 21.08 -22.40
C LYS A 83 -30.13 21.93 -21.33
N LYS A 84 -31.26 22.58 -21.66
CA LYS A 84 -32.10 23.34 -20.70
C LYS A 84 -32.61 22.43 -19.56
N LYS A 85 -33.16 21.25 -19.87
CA LYS A 85 -33.59 20.26 -18.84
C LYS A 85 -32.45 19.80 -17.92
N LYS A 86 -31.25 19.55 -18.47
CA LYS A 86 -30.04 19.22 -17.67
C LYS A 86 -29.61 20.38 -16.76
N LYS A 87 -29.64 21.63 -17.22
CA LYS A 87 -29.35 22.83 -16.40
C LYS A 87 -30.35 22.95 -15.22
N LYS A 88 -31.67 22.81 -15.47
CA LYS A 88 -32.71 22.81 -14.41
C LYS A 88 -32.48 21.70 -13.36
N LYS A 89 -32.18 20.45 -13.78
CA LYS A 89 -31.86 19.34 -12.87
C LYS A 89 -30.60 19.61 -12.03
N LYS A 90 -29.55 20.23 -12.61
CA LYS A 90 -28.35 20.65 -11.87
C LYS A 90 -28.65 21.72 -10.82
N LYS A 91 -29.46 22.75 -11.14
CA LYS A 91 -29.91 23.78 -10.19
C LYS A 91 -30.68 23.16 -9.00
N LYS A 92 -31.66 22.27 -9.26
CA LYS A 92 -32.39 21.53 -8.20
C LYS A 92 -31.46 20.69 -7.30
N LYS A 93 -30.47 19.98 -7.87
CA LYS A 93 -29.46 19.22 -7.09
C LYS A 93 -28.57 20.12 -6.22
N LYS A 94 -28.17 21.30 -6.73
CA LYS A 94 -27.40 22.30 -5.94
C LYS A 94 -28.22 22.82 -4.75
N LYS A 95 -29.50 23.20 -4.95
CA LYS A 95 -30.41 23.62 -3.86
C LYS A 95 -30.56 22.52 -2.78
N LYS A 96 -30.80 21.26 -3.17
CA LYS A 96 -30.85 20.12 -2.21
C LYS A 96 -29.53 19.91 -1.44
N LYS A 97 -28.37 20.07 -2.09
CA LYS A 97 -27.05 19.99 -1.42
C LYS A 97 -26.85 21.13 -0.41
N LYS A 98 -27.24 22.38 -0.74
CA LYS A 98 -27.19 23.53 0.19
C LYS A 98 -28.06 23.28 1.44
N LYS A 99 -29.31 22.82 1.27
CA LYS A 99 -30.21 22.45 2.41
C LYS A 99 -29.60 21.34 3.29
N LYS A 100 -29.01 20.28 2.71
CA LYS A 100 -28.31 19.22 3.46
C LYS A 100 -27.07 19.73 4.22
N LYS A 101 -26.29 20.66 3.64
CA LYS A 101 -25.15 21.30 4.31
C LYS A 101 -25.60 22.16 5.51
N LYS A 102 -26.66 22.98 5.37
CA LYS A 102 -27.24 23.75 6.48
C LYS A 102 -27.69 22.83 7.64
N LYS A 103 -28.43 21.74 7.35
CA LYS A 103 -28.84 20.74 8.37
C LYS A 103 -27.63 20.08 9.07
N LYS A 104 -26.56 19.74 8.34
CA LYS A 104 -25.33 19.19 8.93
C LYS A 104 -24.59 20.20 9.82
N LYS A 105 -24.52 21.48 9.43
CA LYS A 105 -23.94 22.56 10.25
C LYS A 105 -24.71 22.74 11.57
N LYS A 106 -26.05 22.79 11.53
CA LYS A 106 -26.91 22.85 12.75
C LYS A 106 -26.65 21.64 13.69
N LYS A 107 -26.59 20.41 13.17
CA LYS A 107 -26.27 19.21 13.97
C LYS A 107 -24.85 19.25 14.58
N LYS A 108 -23.85 19.76 13.85
CA LYS A 108 -22.48 19.93 14.38
C LYS A 108 -22.43 20.98 15.50
N LYS A 109 -23.13 22.12 15.37
CA LYS A 109 -23.24 23.14 16.44
C LYS A 109 -23.87 22.54 17.72
N LYS A 110 -24.99 21.81 17.61
CA LYS A 110 -25.61 21.10 18.76
C LYS A 110 -24.65 20.09 19.43
N LYS A 111 -23.89 19.29 18.65
CA LYS A 111 -22.89 18.36 19.20
C LYS A 111 -21.72 19.07 19.89
N LYS A 112 -21.25 20.21 19.37
CA LYS A 112 -20.21 21.04 20.00
C LYS A 112 -20.68 21.61 21.35
N LYS A 113 -21.91 22.16 21.42
CA LYS A 113 -22.52 22.64 22.68
C LYS A 113 -22.59 21.51 23.74
N LYS A 114 -23.08 20.31 23.36
CA LYS A 114 -23.11 19.13 24.28
C LYS A 114 -21.71 18.71 24.77
N LYS A 115 -20.69 18.72 23.90
CA LYS A 115 -19.30 18.42 24.28
C LYS A 115 -18.69 19.46 25.23
N LYS A 116 -18.97 20.76 25.02
CA LYS A 116 -18.55 21.84 25.94
C LYS A 116 -19.17 21.65 27.33
N LYS A 117 -20.48 21.39 27.42
CA LYS A 117 -21.17 21.07 28.70
C LYS A 117 -20.54 19.87 29.42
N LYS A 118 -20.27 18.75 28.72
CA LYS A 118 -19.58 17.57 29.30
C LYS A 118 -18.15 17.87 29.78
N LYS A 119 -17.39 18.70 29.06
CA LYS A 119 -16.04 19.12 29.48
C LYS A 119 -16.08 20.00 30.75
N LYS A 120 -17.02 20.95 30.85
CA LYS A 120 -17.23 21.77 32.06
C LYS A 120 -17.55 20.88 33.28
N LYS A 121 -18.48 19.92 33.15
CA LYS A 121 -18.81 18.95 34.23
C LYS A 121 -17.58 18.11 34.66
N LYS A 122 -16.76 17.62 33.71
CA LYS A 122 -15.51 16.87 34.03
C LYS A 122 -14.46 17.74 34.74
N LYS A 123 -14.29 19.00 34.34
CA LYS A 123 -13.39 19.95 35.03
C LYS A 123 -13.83 20.21 36.48
N LYS A 124 -15.13 20.44 36.73
CA LYS A 124 -15.70 20.59 38.08
C LYS A 124 -15.43 19.33 38.95
N LYS A 125 -15.68 18.12 38.42
CA LYS A 125 -15.38 16.85 39.14
C LYS A 125 -13.87 16.68 39.46
N LYS A 126 -12.97 17.05 38.54
CA LYS A 126 -11.51 17.01 38.79
C LYS A 126 -11.07 18.02 39.87
N LYS A 127 -11.61 19.24 39.88
CA LYS A 127 -11.34 20.24 40.93
C LYS A 127 -11.79 19.72 42.31
N LYS A 128 -13.00 19.15 42.43
CA LYS A 128 -13.50 18.53 43.68
C LYS A 128 -12.58 17.38 44.17
N LYS A 129 -12.13 16.49 43.27
CA LYS A 129 -11.18 15.40 43.63
C LYS A 129 -9.81 15.93 44.10
N LYS A 130 -9.28 16.99 43.47
CA LYS A 130 -8.01 17.63 43.90
C LYS A 130 -8.16 18.26 45.30
N LYS A 131 -9.26 18.97 45.60
CA LYS A 131 -9.54 19.52 46.95
C LYS A 131 -9.60 18.40 48.01
N LYS A 132 -10.32 17.30 47.75
CA LYS A 132 -10.38 16.13 48.66
C LYS A 132 -8.99 15.50 48.91
N LYS A 133 -8.13 15.36 47.88
CA LYS A 133 -6.75 14.85 48.04
C LYS A 133 -5.86 15.79 48.88
N LYS A 134 -5.97 17.12 48.69
CA LYS A 134 -5.24 18.12 49.51
C LYS A 134 -5.66 18.03 50.99
N LYS A 135 -6.97 17.95 51.30
CA LYS A 135 -7.47 17.76 52.67
C LYS A 135 -6.94 16.46 53.31
N LYS A 136 -6.95 15.32 52.60
CA LYS A 136 -6.37 14.05 53.08
C LYS A 136 -4.86 14.15 53.36
N LYS A 137 -4.09 14.83 52.50
CA LYS A 137 -2.64 15.06 52.74
C LYS A 137 -2.37 15.92 53.98
N LYS A 138 -3.15 17.00 54.21
CA LYS A 138 -3.06 17.83 55.42
C LYS A 138 -3.35 17.01 56.69
N LYS A 139 -4.43 16.20 56.70
CA LYS A 139 -4.75 15.30 57.84
C LYS A 139 -3.61 14.29 58.13
N LYS A 140 -3.01 13.68 57.10
CA LYS A 140 -1.85 12.76 57.28
C LYS A 140 -0.61 13.47 57.84
N LYS A 141 -0.31 14.70 57.41
CA LYS A 141 0.81 15.51 57.97
C LYS A 141 0.57 15.85 59.45
N LYS A 142 -0.64 16.26 59.84
CA LYS A 142 -1.01 16.51 61.26
C LYS A 142 -0.84 15.24 62.13
N LYS A 143 -1.33 14.07 61.66
CA LYS A 143 -1.13 12.78 62.38
C LYS A 143 0.36 12.41 62.54
N LYS A 144 1.21 12.62 61.52
CA LYS A 144 2.66 12.39 61.61
C LYS A 144 3.34 13.33 62.63
N LYS A 145 2.97 14.61 62.67
CA LYS A 145 3.48 15.58 63.67
C LYS A 145 3.11 15.16 65.11
N LYS A 146 1.84 14.77 65.36
CA LYS A 146 1.39 14.26 66.68
C LYS A 146 2.17 12.99 67.11
N LYS A 147 2.40 12.03 66.20
CA LYS A 147 3.21 10.82 66.49
C LYS A 147 4.68 11.16 66.82
N LYS A 148 5.30 12.14 66.12
CA LYS A 148 6.66 12.60 66.43
C LYS A 148 6.75 13.26 67.82
N LYS A 149 5.77 14.10 68.20
CA LYS A 149 5.71 14.71 69.55
C LYS A 149 5.58 13.65 70.66
N LYS A 150 4.70 12.64 70.49
CA LYS A 150 4.56 11.52 71.44
C LYS A 150 5.86 10.71 71.59
N LYS A 151 6.58 10.43 70.49
CA LYS A 151 7.90 9.75 70.54
C LYS A 151 8.97 10.57 71.27
N LYS A 152 9.02 11.90 71.08
CA LYS A 152 9.94 12.79 71.82
C LYS A 152 9.65 12.79 73.34
N LYS A 153 8.37 12.89 73.75
CA LYS A 153 7.98 12.80 75.18
C LYS A 153 8.38 11.46 75.81
N LYS A 154 8.14 10.32 75.13
CA LYS A 154 8.58 8.99 75.61
C LYS A 154 10.11 8.88 75.75
N LYS A 155 10.90 9.44 74.82
CA LYS A 155 12.37 9.49 74.92
C LYS A 155 12.85 10.32 76.13
N LYS A 156 12.24 11.49 76.40
CA LYS A 156 12.55 12.31 77.58
C LYS A 156 12.25 11.57 78.90
N LYS A 157 11.09 10.88 79.03
CA LYS A 157 10.76 10.06 80.20
C LYS A 157 11.77 8.91 80.42
N LYS A 158 12.19 8.21 79.35
CA LYS A 158 13.22 7.16 79.43
C LYS A 158 14.60 7.70 79.89
N LYS A 159 15.01 8.88 79.42
CA LYS A 159 16.25 9.55 79.88
C LYS A 159 16.19 9.91 81.37
N LYS A 160 15.08 10.47 81.87
CA LYS A 160 14.89 10.77 83.30
C LYS A 160 14.97 9.50 84.17
N LYS A 161 14.30 8.39 83.78
CA LYS A 161 14.38 7.09 84.49
C LYS A 161 15.82 6.53 84.52
N LYS A 162 16.58 6.63 83.42
CA LYS A 162 18.00 6.22 83.38
C LYS A 162 18.90 7.06 84.31
N LYS A 163 18.68 8.38 84.39
CA LYS A 163 19.41 9.25 85.34
C LYS A 163 19.13 8.88 86.80
N LYS A 164 17.86 8.65 87.19
CA LYS A 164 17.50 8.18 88.55
C LYS A 164 18.15 6.82 88.90
N LYS A 165 18.15 5.84 87.98
CA LYS A 165 18.83 4.54 88.19
C LYS A 165 20.35 4.69 88.36
N LYS A 166 21.01 5.59 87.62
CA LYS A 166 22.45 5.90 87.78
C LYS A 166 22.77 6.53 89.14
N LYS A 167 21.94 7.45 89.64
CA LYS A 167 22.10 8.04 91.00
C LYS A 167 21.97 6.97 92.10
N LYS A 168 20.96 6.08 92.04
CA LYS A 168 20.81 4.96 92.99
C LYS A 168 22.02 3.99 92.98
N LYS A 169 22.55 3.67 91.79
CA LYS A 169 23.77 2.83 91.66
C LYS A 169 25.02 3.51 92.25
N LYS A 170 25.19 4.83 92.10
CA LYS A 170 26.30 5.58 92.73
C LYS A 170 26.20 5.57 94.27
N LYS A 171 25.01 5.78 94.85
CA LYS A 171 24.79 5.67 96.31
C LYS A 171 25.12 4.27 96.86
N LYS A 172 24.66 3.19 96.19
CA LYS A 172 25.01 1.80 96.57
C LYS A 172 26.52 1.51 96.47
N LYS A 173 27.23 2.06 95.48
CA LYS A 173 28.70 1.92 95.36
C LYS A 173 29.46 2.66 96.48
N LYS A 174 28.99 3.85 96.92
CA LYS A 174 29.57 4.56 98.07
C LYS A 174 29.41 3.76 99.38
N LYS A 175 28.22 3.20 99.66
CA LYS A 175 27.98 2.33 100.83
C LYS A 175 28.87 1.07 100.81
N LYS A 176 29.04 0.39 99.66
CA LYS A 176 29.95 -0.76 99.52
C LYS A 176 31.44 -0.40 99.70
N LYS A 177 31.88 0.81 99.30
CA LYS A 177 33.25 1.29 99.54
C LYS A 177 33.53 1.56 101.02
N LYS A 178 32.57 2.13 101.78
CA LYS A 178 32.69 2.30 103.25
C LYS A 178 32.82 0.94 103.98
N LYS A 179 31.98 -0.06 103.64
CA LYS A 179 32.08 -1.43 104.20
C LYS A 179 33.42 -2.13 103.85
N LYS A 180 33.96 -1.91 102.65
CA LYS A 180 35.29 -2.46 102.26
C LYS A 180 36.48 -1.78 102.95
N LYS A 181 36.39 -0.49 103.32
CA LYS A 181 37.43 0.19 104.13
C LYS A 181 37.47 -0.38 105.56
N LYS A 182 36.32 -0.62 106.21
CA LYS A 182 36.25 -1.29 107.53
C LYS A 182 36.83 -2.72 107.50
N LYS A 183 36.54 -3.53 106.47
CA LYS A 183 37.15 -4.88 106.31
C LYS A 183 38.66 -4.89 105.97
N LYS A 184 39.19 -3.83 105.34
CA LYS A 184 40.63 -3.70 105.04
C LYS A 184 41.46 -3.31 106.27
N LYS A 185 40.92 -2.54 107.22
CA LYS A 185 41.59 -2.27 108.52
C LYS A 185 41.74 -3.57 109.34
N LYS A 186 40.70 -4.43 109.43
CA LYS A 186 40.79 -5.76 110.09
C LYS A 186 41.78 -6.75 109.40
N LYS A 187 41.92 -6.70 108.06
CA LYS A 187 42.85 -7.58 107.32
C LYS A 187 44.32 -7.10 107.31
N LYS A 188 44.62 -5.84 107.61
CA LYS A 188 46.01 -5.34 107.76
C LYS A 188 46.65 -5.83 109.06
N LYS A 189 45.89 -5.93 110.17
CA LYS A 189 46.35 -6.56 111.42
C LYS A 189 46.73 -8.05 111.24
N LYS A 190 45.95 -8.84 110.44
CA LYS A 190 46.26 -10.27 110.15
C LYS A 190 47.37 -10.53 109.09
N LYS A 191 47.84 -9.51 108.34
CA LYS A 191 48.84 -9.67 107.25
C LYS A 191 50.28 -9.35 107.64
N LYS A 192 50.53 -8.73 108.81
CA LYS A 192 51.90 -8.65 109.37
C LYS A 192 52.42 -10.03 109.80
N LYS A 193 51.55 -10.94 110.29
CA LYS A 193 51.92 -12.33 110.68
C LYS A 193 52.20 -13.34 109.52
N LYS A 194 51.92 -13.03 108.25
CA LYS A 194 52.07 -14.00 107.12
C LYS A 194 53.12 -13.65 106.04
N LYS A 195 53.92 -12.60 106.23
CA LYS A 195 54.97 -12.18 105.28
C LYS A 195 56.32 -12.90 105.44
N LYS A 196 56.55 -13.68 106.51
CA LYS A 196 57.79 -14.47 106.67
C LYS A 196 57.88 -15.75 105.80
N LYS A 197 56.79 -16.28 105.23
CA LYS A 197 56.77 -17.62 104.57
C LYS A 197 56.75 -17.67 103.01
N LYS A 198 57.03 -16.60 102.26
CA LYS A 198 56.89 -16.60 100.77
C LYS A 198 58.04 -15.94 99.97
N LYS A 199 59.30 -16.18 100.33
CA LYS A 199 60.48 -15.84 99.50
C LYS A 199 61.10 -17.04 98.72
N LYS A 200 60.70 -18.30 98.95
CA LYS A 200 61.16 -19.47 98.17
C LYS A 200 60.06 -19.93 97.19
N LYS A 201 60.21 -19.69 95.86
CA LYS A 201 59.55 -20.41 94.71
C LYS A 201 59.43 -19.62 93.37
N LYS A 202 60.41 -18.78 92.99
CA LYS A 202 60.39 -18.10 91.66
C LYS A 202 61.74 -18.11 90.90
N LYS A 203 62.43 -19.25 90.86
CA LYS A 203 63.70 -19.45 90.11
C LYS A 203 63.67 -20.58 89.04
N LYS A 204 62.53 -20.91 88.40
CA LYS A 204 62.46 -22.05 87.42
C LYS A 204 61.68 -21.82 86.09
N LYS A 205 61.74 -20.65 85.44
CA LYS A 205 61.12 -20.47 84.09
C LYS A 205 61.93 -19.61 83.08
N LYS A 206 63.23 -19.87 82.92
CA LYS A 206 64.07 -19.19 81.89
C LYS A 206 64.90 -20.10 80.94
N LYS A 207 64.62 -21.41 80.79
CA LYS A 207 65.44 -22.35 79.97
C LYS A 207 64.80 -22.99 78.71
N LYS A 208 63.78 -22.42 78.04
CA LYS A 208 63.12 -23.04 76.85
C LYS A 208 63.07 -22.21 75.54
N LYS A 209 64.06 -21.35 75.25
CA LYS A 209 64.05 -20.51 74.02
C LYS A 209 65.18 -20.70 72.98
N LYS A 210 66.14 -21.61 73.13
CA LYS A 210 67.27 -21.75 72.16
C LYS A 210 67.26 -22.94 71.17
N LYS A 211 66.27 -23.86 71.13
CA LYS A 211 66.30 -25.08 70.25
C LYS A 211 65.55 -25.03 68.89
N LYS A 212 65.02 -23.89 68.40
CA LYS A 212 64.16 -23.85 67.19
C LYS A 212 64.75 -23.29 65.88
N LYS A 213 66.01 -22.83 65.84
CA LYS A 213 66.57 -22.17 64.64
C LYS A 213 67.34 -23.06 63.63
N LYS A 214 67.79 -24.28 63.96
CA LYS A 214 68.57 -25.13 63.01
C LYS A 214 67.75 -26.02 62.03
N LYS A 215 66.42 -26.20 62.16
CA LYS A 215 65.59 -27.07 61.27
C LYS A 215 65.09 -26.44 59.95
N LYS A 216 65.38 -25.17 59.64
CA LYS A 216 64.79 -24.47 58.47
C LYS A 216 65.60 -24.51 57.16
N LYS A 217 66.89 -24.88 57.14
CA LYS A 217 67.71 -24.86 55.90
C LYS A 217 67.64 -26.16 55.04
N LYS A 218 67.39 -27.36 55.59
CA LYS A 218 67.27 -28.63 54.81
C LYS A 218 65.97 -28.80 53.98
N LYS A 219 64.92 -27.99 54.20
CA LYS A 219 63.62 -28.11 53.47
C LYS A 219 63.55 -27.42 52.10
N LYS A 220 64.55 -26.61 51.71
CA LYS A 220 64.51 -25.82 50.45
C LYS A 220 65.03 -26.58 49.21
N LYS A 221 65.99 -27.53 49.31
CA LYS A 221 66.52 -28.29 48.14
C LYS A 221 65.55 -29.39 47.61
N LYS A 222 64.76 -30.08 48.45
CA LYS A 222 63.77 -31.11 48.03
C LYS A 222 62.55 -30.56 47.23
N LYS A 223 62.27 -29.24 47.29
CA LYS A 223 61.12 -28.62 46.57
C LYS A 223 61.38 -28.29 45.09
N LYS A 224 62.64 -28.18 44.64
CA LYS A 224 62.98 -27.86 43.23
C LYS A 224 62.88 -29.08 42.28
N LYS A 225 63.30 -30.29 42.68
CA LYS A 225 63.19 -31.53 41.85
C LYS A 225 61.73 -32.00 41.61
N LYS A 226 60.81 -31.83 42.58
CA LYS A 226 59.37 -32.18 42.44
C LYS A 226 58.58 -31.28 41.45
N LYS A 227 59.06 -30.06 41.14
CA LYS A 227 58.41 -29.12 40.20
C LYS A 227 58.65 -29.45 38.72
N LYS A 228 59.81 -30.04 38.35
CA LYS A 228 60.12 -30.44 36.95
C LYS A 228 59.33 -31.69 36.49
N LYS A 229 59.17 -32.74 37.31
CA LYS A 229 58.35 -33.94 36.99
C LYS A 229 56.83 -33.63 36.83
N LYS A 230 56.27 -32.65 37.56
CA LYS A 230 54.85 -32.23 37.42
C LYS A 230 54.54 -31.47 36.11
N LYS A 231 55.52 -30.79 35.49
CA LYS A 231 55.34 -30.06 34.22
C LYS A 231 55.26 -31.01 33.00
N LYS A 232 56.05 -32.10 32.94
CA LYS A 232 55.99 -33.11 31.86
C LYS A 232 54.66 -33.91 31.86
N LYS A 233 54.13 -34.33 33.02
CA LYS A 233 52.80 -35.01 33.13
C LYS A 233 51.61 -34.11 32.72
N LYS A 234 51.67 -32.79 32.93
CA LYS A 234 50.63 -31.83 32.49
C LYS A 234 50.56 -31.63 30.96
N LYS A 235 51.70 -31.70 30.24
CA LYS A 235 51.75 -31.59 28.76
C LYS A 235 51.12 -32.83 28.07
N LYS A 236 51.40 -34.07 28.52
CA LYS A 236 50.77 -35.31 27.98
C LYS A 236 49.25 -35.35 28.21
N LYS A 237 48.73 -34.92 29.39
CA LYS A 237 47.27 -34.81 29.66
C LYS A 237 46.55 -33.77 28.78
N LYS A 238 47.21 -32.67 28.38
CA LYS A 238 46.63 -31.65 27.47
C LYS A 238 46.47 -32.19 26.03
N LYS A 239 47.42 -32.97 25.49
CA LYS A 239 47.32 -33.59 24.15
C LYS A 239 46.17 -34.63 24.08
N LYS A 240 46.01 -35.53 25.06
CA LYS A 240 44.87 -36.48 25.14
C LYS A 240 43.50 -35.77 25.25
N LYS A 241 43.38 -34.66 25.99
CA LYS A 241 42.14 -33.85 26.07
C LYS A 241 41.78 -33.16 24.73
N LYS A 242 42.76 -32.73 23.92
CA LYS A 242 42.51 -32.14 22.58
C LYS A 242 41.97 -33.19 21.59
N LYS A 243 42.52 -34.41 21.54
CA LYS A 243 42.00 -35.53 20.70
C LYS A 243 40.56 -35.94 21.09
N LYS A 244 40.24 -36.08 22.39
CA LYS A 244 38.86 -36.35 22.86
C LYS A 244 37.86 -35.22 22.51
N LYS A 245 38.27 -33.94 22.54
CA LYS A 245 37.42 -32.80 22.10
C LYS A 245 37.12 -32.82 20.59
N LYS A 246 38.09 -33.19 19.74
CA LYS A 246 37.87 -33.33 18.28
C LYS A 246 36.88 -34.48 17.95
N LYS A 247 37.01 -35.67 18.57
CA LYS A 247 36.03 -36.79 18.41
C LYS A 247 34.62 -36.40 18.89
N LYS A 248 34.47 -35.70 20.03
CA LYS A 248 33.17 -35.18 20.52
C LYS A 248 32.54 -34.14 19.58
N LYS A 249 33.33 -33.28 18.93
CA LYS A 249 32.84 -32.31 17.92
C LYS A 249 32.30 -33.02 16.65
N LYS A 250 33.00 -34.06 16.13
CA LYS A 250 32.52 -34.86 14.99
C LYS A 250 31.20 -35.61 15.31
N LYS A 251 31.09 -36.26 16.47
CA LYS A 251 29.83 -36.90 16.93
C LYS A 251 28.67 -35.88 17.09
N LYS A 252 28.92 -34.67 17.61
CA LYS A 252 27.91 -33.59 17.70
C LYS A 252 27.45 -33.09 16.31
N LYS A 253 28.34 -32.98 15.32
CA LYS A 253 27.97 -32.61 13.94
C LYS A 253 27.08 -33.67 13.28
N LYS A 254 27.39 -34.98 13.41
CA LYS A 254 26.53 -36.09 12.92
C LYS A 254 25.15 -36.10 13.60
N LYS A 255 25.07 -35.92 14.94
CA LYS A 255 23.78 -35.80 15.67
C LYS A 255 22.96 -34.56 15.23
N LYS A 256 23.59 -33.42 14.94
CA LYS A 256 22.92 -32.21 14.39
C LYS A 256 22.35 -32.45 12.98
N LYS A 257 23.06 -33.16 12.09
CA LYS A 257 22.55 -33.53 10.74
C LYS A 257 21.35 -34.48 10.84
N LYS A 258 21.40 -35.53 11.68
CA LYS A 258 20.24 -36.43 11.94
C LYS A 258 19.03 -35.68 12.54
N LYS A 259 19.23 -34.75 13.49
CA LYS A 259 18.16 -33.88 14.04
C LYS A 259 17.55 -32.94 12.99
N LYS A 260 18.35 -32.38 12.05
CA LYS A 260 17.84 -31.56 10.94
C LYS A 260 16.97 -32.38 9.97
N LYS A 261 17.38 -33.61 9.60
CA LYS A 261 16.57 -34.53 8.76
C LYS A 261 15.24 -34.91 9.46
N LYS A 262 15.25 -35.28 10.74
CA LYS A 262 14.03 -35.55 11.54
C LYS A 262 13.10 -34.32 11.64
N LYS A 263 13.64 -33.11 11.83
CA LYS A 263 12.85 -31.84 11.82
C LYS A 263 12.21 -31.54 10.45
N LYS A 264 12.91 -31.81 9.33
CA LYS A 264 12.35 -31.68 7.96
C LYS A 264 11.19 -32.67 7.74
N LYS A 265 11.34 -33.96 8.11
CA LYS A 265 10.26 -34.96 8.04
C LYS A 265 9.04 -34.58 8.92
N LYS A 266 9.25 -34.12 10.17
CA LYS A 266 8.17 -33.62 11.06
C LYS A 266 7.47 -32.37 10.48
N LYS A 267 8.19 -31.44 9.84
CA LYS A 267 7.59 -30.27 9.15
C LYS A 267 6.74 -30.68 7.94
N LYS A 268 7.17 -31.66 7.13
CA LYS A 268 6.37 -32.22 6.02
C LYS A 268 5.08 -32.89 6.55
N LYS A 269 5.16 -33.74 7.58
CA LYS A 269 3.97 -34.36 8.23
C LYS A 269 3.01 -33.31 8.83
N LYS A 270 3.51 -32.26 9.51
CA LYS A 270 2.69 -31.14 10.02
C LYS A 270 2.02 -30.33 8.89
N LYS A 271 2.69 -30.11 7.75
CA LYS A 271 2.08 -29.45 6.57
C LYS A 271 0.96 -30.31 5.96
N LYS A 272 1.14 -31.64 5.82
CA LYS A 272 0.09 -32.57 5.37
C LYS A 272 -1.13 -32.57 6.34
N LYS A 273 -0.92 -32.69 7.66
CA LYS A 273 -1.99 -32.59 8.67
C LYS A 273 -2.72 -31.23 8.65
N LYS A 274 -2.01 -30.10 8.47
CA LYS A 274 -2.63 -28.76 8.31
C LYS A 274 -3.46 -28.65 7.02
N LYS A 275 -3.03 -29.24 5.90
CA LYS A 275 -3.82 -29.31 4.65
C LYS A 275 -5.11 -30.14 4.85
N LYS A 276 -5.03 -31.32 5.47
CA LYS A 276 -6.22 -32.15 5.82
C LYS A 276 -7.20 -31.41 6.77
N LYS A 277 -6.71 -30.76 7.84
CA LYS A 277 -7.54 -29.93 8.75
C LYS A 277 -8.18 -28.73 8.04
N LYS A 278 -7.48 -28.08 7.09
CA LYS A 278 -8.05 -26.99 6.27
C LYS A 278 -9.15 -27.49 5.32
N LYS A 279 -9.00 -28.67 4.71
CA LYS A 279 -10.05 -29.31 3.88
C LYS A 279 -11.30 -29.64 4.74
N LYS A 280 -11.14 -30.30 5.92
CA LYS A 280 -12.26 -30.57 6.85
C LYS A 280 -12.96 -29.27 7.34
N LYS A 281 -12.20 -28.22 7.70
CA LYS A 281 -12.78 -26.91 8.09
C LYS A 281 -13.51 -26.21 6.93
N LYS A 282 -13.06 -26.36 5.67
CA LYS A 282 -13.78 -25.84 4.49
C LYS A 282 -15.10 -26.60 4.27
N LYS A 283 -15.12 -27.94 4.38
CA LYS A 283 -16.36 -28.76 4.30
C LYS A 283 -17.36 -28.37 5.41
N LYS A 284 -16.93 -28.28 6.69
CA LYS A 284 -17.79 -27.82 7.81
C LYS A 284 -18.30 -26.38 7.61
N LYS A 285 -17.49 -25.46 7.06
CA LYS A 285 -17.94 -24.09 6.73
C LYS A 285 -18.94 -24.05 5.57
N LYS A 286 -18.83 -24.93 4.56
CA LYS A 286 -19.84 -25.07 3.49
C LYS A 286 -21.17 -25.60 4.05
N LYS A 287 -21.16 -26.66 4.88
CA LYS A 287 -22.37 -27.18 5.56
C LYS A 287 -23.04 -26.12 6.47
N LYS A 288 -22.27 -25.40 7.30
CA LYS A 288 -22.79 -24.29 8.13
C LYS A 288 -23.33 -23.11 7.31
N LYS A 289 -22.76 -22.82 6.13
CA LYS A 289 -23.28 -21.79 5.21
C LYS A 289 -24.60 -22.21 4.54
N LYS A 290 -24.75 -23.48 4.16
CA LYS A 290 -26.02 -24.03 3.64
C LYS A 290 -27.13 -23.96 4.72
N LYS A 291 -26.85 -24.42 5.95
CA LYS A 291 -27.80 -24.30 7.09
C LYS A 291 -28.15 -22.83 7.43
N LYS A 292 -27.17 -21.90 7.41
CA LYS A 292 -27.43 -20.45 7.60
C LYS A 292 -28.21 -19.80 6.47
N LYS A 293 -28.08 -20.27 5.22
CA LYS A 293 -28.90 -19.80 4.08
C LYS A 293 -30.36 -20.29 4.21
N LYS A 294 -30.60 -21.55 4.58
CA LYS A 294 -31.95 -22.08 4.88
C LYS A 294 -32.61 -21.31 6.05
N LYS A 295 -31.90 -21.11 7.18
CA LYS A 295 -32.41 -20.29 8.31
C LYS A 295 -32.62 -18.80 7.95
N LYS A 296 -31.82 -18.21 7.04
CA LYS A 296 -32.03 -16.82 6.55
C LYS A 296 -33.21 -16.69 5.58
N LYS A 297 -33.53 -17.72 4.79
CA LYS A 297 -34.76 -17.74 3.97
C LYS A 297 -35.99 -17.82 4.88
N LYS A 298 -36.03 -18.72 5.87
CA LYS A 298 -37.11 -18.79 6.88
C LYS A 298 -37.25 -17.49 7.70
N LYS A 299 -36.14 -16.88 8.16
CA LYS A 299 -36.16 -15.57 8.87
C LYS A 299 -36.50 -14.36 7.98
N LYS A 300 -36.34 -14.43 6.66
CA LYS A 300 -36.77 -13.37 5.73
C LYS A 300 -38.27 -13.43 5.44
N LYS A 301 -38.87 -14.64 5.38
CA LYS A 301 -40.33 -14.81 5.35
C LYS A 301 -40.95 -14.27 6.65
N LYS A 302 -40.43 -14.63 7.83
CA LYS A 302 -40.91 -14.08 9.14
C LYS A 302 -40.61 -12.58 9.39
N LYS A 303 -39.64 -11.96 8.70
CA LYS A 303 -39.31 -10.51 8.85
C LYS A 303 -40.01 -9.58 7.85
N LYS A 304 -40.71 -10.10 6.84
CA LYS A 304 -41.61 -9.27 6.01
C LYS A 304 -42.93 -8.97 6.73
N LYS A 305 -43.35 -9.80 7.70
CA LYS A 305 -44.54 -9.57 8.56
C LYS A 305 -44.31 -8.72 9.82
N LYS A 306 -43.06 -8.47 10.27
CA LYS A 306 -42.80 -7.68 11.50
C LYS A 306 -41.68 -6.64 11.32
N LYS A 307 -42.09 -5.36 11.38
CA LYS A 307 -41.35 -4.13 11.76
C LYS A 307 -41.21 -3.01 10.73
N LYS A 308 -42.27 -2.18 10.66
CA LYS A 308 -42.21 -0.74 10.95
C LYS A 308 -41.55 -0.51 12.36
N LYS A 309 -40.90 0.64 12.57
CA LYS A 309 -40.34 1.22 13.83
C LYS A 309 -38.95 0.76 14.39
N LYS A 310 -38.06 1.78 14.53
CA LYS A 310 -36.92 2.06 15.48
C LYS A 310 -35.81 0.98 15.69
N LYS A 311 -34.52 1.23 16.01
CA LYS A 311 -33.51 2.33 16.04
C LYS A 311 -32.11 1.62 16.13
N THR A 312 -31.03 2.39 15.91
CA THR A 312 -29.55 2.15 15.96
C THR A 312 -28.92 1.06 16.87
N PRO A 313 -27.69 0.58 16.53
CA PRO A 313 -26.61 0.49 17.52
C PRO A 313 -25.20 0.96 17.06
N GLU A 314 -24.33 1.08 18.06
CA GLU A 314 -22.93 1.53 18.12
C GLU A 314 -21.94 1.00 17.07
N LEU A 315 -20.87 1.79 16.84
CA LEU A 315 -19.82 1.53 15.86
C LEU A 315 -18.49 1.15 16.56
N ASP A 316 -18.12 -0.12 16.34
CA ASP A 316 -16.86 -0.80 16.68
C ASP A 316 -15.63 -0.23 15.92
N PRO A 317 -14.51 0.08 16.61
CA PRO A 317 -13.25 0.54 16.01
C PRO A 317 -12.60 -0.41 14.98
N GLN A 318 -12.93 -1.71 14.94
CA GLN A 318 -12.38 -2.68 13.98
C GLN A 318 -12.84 -2.44 12.52
N THR A 319 -13.78 -1.51 12.29
CA THR A 319 -14.40 -1.31 10.97
C THR A 319 -13.54 -0.45 10.00
N TYR A 320 -12.59 0.34 10.51
CA TYR A 320 -11.87 1.29 9.66
C TYR A 320 -10.76 0.67 8.79
N GLY A 321 -10.22 -0.49 9.20
CA GLY A 321 -9.25 -1.25 8.39
C GLY A 321 -9.88 -2.10 7.28
N GLN A 322 -11.20 -2.24 7.24
CA GLN A 322 -11.91 -3.12 6.31
C GLN A 322 -12.53 -2.40 5.10
N LEU A 323 -12.37 -1.08 5.00
CA LEU A 323 -13.04 -0.27 3.95
C LEU A 323 -12.14 0.11 2.77
N ILE A 324 -10.86 -0.31 2.74
CA ILE A 324 -9.94 0.03 1.62
C ILE A 324 -9.46 -1.20 0.85
N PHE A 325 -9.42 -2.36 1.50
CA PHE A 325 -9.54 -3.62 0.77
C PHE A 325 -10.89 -4.19 1.13
N ASP A 326 -11.86 -4.04 0.23
CA ASP A 326 -12.91 -5.04 0.14
C ASP A 326 -12.20 -6.38 0.28
N LYS A 327 -12.52 -7.16 1.31
CA LYS A 327 -12.16 -8.57 1.36
C LYS A 327 -12.56 -9.08 -0.01
N ALA A 328 -11.58 -9.34 -0.89
CA ALA A 328 -11.83 -9.81 -2.24
C ALA A 328 -12.87 -10.91 -2.09
N GLY A 329 -14.11 -10.54 -2.44
CA GLY A 329 -15.22 -11.44 -2.30
C GLY A 329 -14.78 -12.60 -3.15
N LYS A 330 -14.73 -13.81 -2.60
CA LYS A 330 -14.29 -14.97 -3.38
C LYS A 330 -15.14 -15.21 -4.64
N ASN A 331 -16.19 -14.41 -4.82
CA ASN A 331 -17.01 -14.24 -6.02
C ASN A 331 -17.23 -12.72 -6.30
N ILE A 332 -16.21 -11.91 -6.61
CA ILE A 332 -16.47 -10.67 -7.36
C ILE A 332 -16.63 -11.11 -8.81
N GLN A 333 -17.87 -11.37 -9.23
CA GLN A 333 -18.18 -11.34 -10.65
C GLN A 333 -18.04 -9.88 -11.08
N TRP A 334 -17.07 -9.62 -11.96
CA TRP A 334 -16.95 -8.35 -12.67
C TRP A 334 -18.20 -8.19 -13.54
N LYS A 335 -19.26 -7.59 -12.99
CA LYS A 335 -20.45 -7.26 -13.78
C LYS A 335 -20.01 -6.32 -14.91
N LYS A 336 -20.38 -6.67 -16.15
CA LYS A 336 -20.10 -5.92 -17.39
C LYS A 336 -20.46 -4.43 -17.23
N ASP A 337 -21.48 -4.12 -16.42
CA ASP A 337 -22.05 -2.78 -16.23
C ASP A 337 -21.56 -2.00 -14.99
N SER A 338 -20.50 -2.44 -14.30
CA SER A 338 -20.00 -1.65 -13.16
C SER A 338 -19.50 -0.27 -13.62
N LEU A 339 -19.76 0.78 -12.85
CA LEU A 339 -19.28 2.14 -13.17
C LEU A 339 -17.74 2.20 -13.30
N PHE A 340 -17.03 1.30 -12.63
CA PHE A 340 -15.59 1.15 -12.76
C PHE A 340 -15.24 0.52 -14.11
N ASN A 341 -15.83 -0.62 -14.46
CA ASN A 341 -15.61 -1.28 -15.77
C ASN A 341 -15.98 -0.37 -16.93
N LYS A 342 -17.13 0.31 -16.86
CA LYS A 342 -17.55 1.25 -17.90
C LYS A 342 -16.54 2.37 -18.08
N ARG A 343 -16.03 2.94 -16.99
CA ARG A 343 -15.01 4.01 -17.05
C ARG A 343 -13.66 3.50 -17.54
N CYS A 344 -13.26 2.29 -17.14
CA CYS A 344 -12.05 1.64 -17.63
C CYS A 344 -12.15 1.35 -19.13
N TRP A 345 -13.28 0.82 -19.61
CA TRP A 345 -13.54 0.60 -21.04
C TRP A 345 -13.58 1.92 -21.82
N GLU A 346 -14.30 2.94 -21.33
CA GLU A 346 -14.34 4.26 -21.96
C GLU A 346 -12.93 4.88 -22.08
N ASN A 347 -12.10 4.75 -21.02
CA ASN A 347 -10.71 5.19 -21.05
C ASN A 347 -9.87 4.35 -22.02
N TRP A 348 -10.02 3.03 -22.02
CA TRP A 348 -9.32 2.11 -22.92
C TRP A 348 -9.62 2.44 -24.39
N THR A 349 -10.90 2.53 -24.77
CA THR A 349 -11.31 2.89 -26.13
C THR A 349 -10.88 4.31 -26.51
N ALA A 350 -10.78 5.24 -25.55
CA ALA A 350 -10.21 6.56 -25.82
C ALA A 350 -8.70 6.52 -26.05
N THR A 351 -7.97 5.71 -25.26
CA THR A 351 -6.52 5.51 -25.43
C THR A 351 -6.22 4.85 -26.76
N CYS A 352 -6.84 3.73 -27.09
CA CYS A 352 -6.59 3.05 -28.36
C CYS A 352 -6.94 3.92 -29.58
N ARG A 353 -7.98 4.77 -29.50
CA ARG A 353 -8.24 5.79 -30.54
C ARG A 353 -7.12 6.83 -30.67
N ARG A 354 -6.49 7.24 -29.56
CA ARG A 354 -5.31 8.12 -29.61
C ARG A 354 -4.10 7.42 -30.22
N LEU A 355 -3.98 6.11 -29.99
CA LEU A 355 -2.92 5.26 -30.52
C LEU A 355 -3.17 4.84 -31.97
N LYS A 356 -4.27 5.28 -32.60
CA LYS A 356 -4.73 4.81 -33.91
C LYS A 356 -4.83 3.27 -34.00
N LEU A 357 -5.00 2.59 -32.86
CA LEU A 357 -5.21 1.14 -32.81
C LEU A 357 -6.64 0.82 -33.26
N ASP A 358 -6.77 0.08 -34.36
CA ASP A 358 -8.05 -0.50 -34.77
C ASP A 358 -8.41 -1.62 -33.78
N HIS A 359 -9.61 -1.57 -33.22
CA HIS A 359 -10.07 -2.56 -32.23
C HIS A 359 -10.84 -3.71 -32.88
N PHE A 360 -11.11 -3.62 -34.17
CA PHE A 360 -12.00 -4.54 -34.87
C PHE A 360 -11.25 -5.46 -35.82
N LEU A 361 -10.16 -4.99 -36.42
CA LEU A 361 -9.34 -5.73 -37.38
C LEU A 361 -7.86 -5.44 -37.15
N THR A 362 -7.18 -6.41 -36.55
CA THR A 362 -5.73 -6.44 -36.33
C THR A 362 -5.12 -7.63 -37.09
N PRO A 363 -3.81 -7.63 -37.37
CA PRO A 363 -3.12 -8.80 -37.94
C PRO A 363 -3.42 -10.10 -37.16
N PHE A 364 -3.50 -10.05 -35.83
CA PHE A 364 -3.86 -11.19 -34.96
C PHE A 364 -5.37 -11.41 -34.75
N THR A 365 -6.22 -10.86 -35.61
CA THR A 365 -7.66 -11.10 -35.48
C THR A 365 -7.96 -12.51 -35.96
N LYS A 366 -8.54 -13.33 -35.07
CA LYS A 366 -8.93 -14.69 -35.40
C LYS A 366 -9.92 -14.75 -36.56
N ILE A 367 -9.77 -15.77 -37.40
CA ILE A 367 -10.65 -16.02 -38.54
C ILE A 367 -12.10 -16.22 -38.05
N ASN A 368 -12.33 -17.02 -37.01
CA ASN A 368 -13.66 -17.21 -36.39
C ASN A 368 -14.26 -16.01 -35.61
N SER A 369 -13.67 -14.81 -35.70
CA SER A 369 -14.11 -13.65 -34.94
C SER A 369 -15.38 -12.99 -35.54
N LYS A 370 -15.84 -11.90 -34.94
CA LYS A 370 -17.17 -11.34 -35.28
C LYS A 370 -17.30 -10.91 -36.75
N TRP A 371 -16.23 -10.44 -37.40
CA TRP A 371 -16.33 -9.95 -38.78
C TRP A 371 -16.68 -11.07 -39.76
N ILE A 372 -16.19 -12.30 -39.57
CA ILE A 372 -16.53 -13.43 -40.46
C ILE A 372 -17.99 -13.86 -40.29
N LYS A 373 -18.54 -13.69 -39.08
CA LYS A 373 -19.96 -13.90 -38.80
C LYS A 373 -20.82 -12.84 -39.46
N ASP A 374 -20.35 -11.59 -39.47
CA ASP A 374 -21.02 -10.48 -40.15
C ASP A 374 -20.95 -10.63 -41.70
N LEU A 375 -20.00 -11.40 -42.23
CA LEU A 375 -19.94 -11.81 -43.65
C LEU A 375 -20.86 -13.00 -43.98
N ASN A 376 -21.49 -13.63 -42.98
CA ASN A 376 -22.42 -14.75 -43.16
C ASN A 376 -21.80 -15.92 -43.95
N VAL A 377 -20.57 -16.30 -43.56
CA VAL A 377 -19.79 -17.44 -44.09
C VAL A 377 -20.12 -18.71 -43.29
N ARG A 378 -20.19 -19.86 -43.96
CA ARG A 378 -20.48 -21.16 -43.34
C ARG A 378 -19.35 -21.63 -42.41
N GLN A 379 -19.68 -22.38 -41.38
CA GLN A 379 -18.73 -22.77 -40.33
C GLN A 379 -17.70 -23.79 -40.83
N GLU A 380 -18.10 -24.63 -41.78
CA GLU A 380 -17.25 -25.63 -42.47
C GLU A 380 -16.12 -24.91 -43.23
N THR A 381 -16.47 -23.85 -43.96
CA THR A 381 -15.51 -22.99 -44.66
C THR A 381 -14.53 -22.30 -43.71
N ILE A 382 -14.99 -21.88 -42.53
CA ILE A 382 -14.11 -21.29 -41.50
C ILE A 382 -13.11 -22.33 -40.98
N LYS A 383 -13.54 -23.58 -40.75
CA LYS A 383 -12.64 -24.65 -40.29
C LYS A 383 -11.58 -24.99 -41.33
N THR A 384 -11.97 -25.18 -42.58
CA THR A 384 -11.03 -25.48 -43.68
C THR A 384 -10.03 -24.33 -43.89
N LEU A 385 -10.47 -23.08 -43.73
CA LEU A 385 -9.56 -21.93 -43.76
C LEU A 385 -8.61 -21.90 -42.55
N GLU A 386 -9.08 -22.19 -41.35
CA GLU A 386 -8.22 -22.24 -40.16
C GLU A 386 -7.15 -23.34 -40.25
N GLU A 387 -7.50 -24.49 -40.84
CA GLU A 387 -6.59 -25.62 -41.07
C GLU A 387 -5.54 -25.33 -42.15
N LYS A 388 -5.96 -24.77 -43.30
CA LYS A 388 -5.05 -24.53 -44.43
C LYS A 388 -4.25 -23.23 -44.33
N ALA A 389 -4.81 -22.20 -43.69
CA ALA A 389 -4.23 -20.86 -43.65
C ALA A 389 -3.56 -20.53 -42.31
N GLY A 390 -4.06 -21.08 -41.20
CA GLY A 390 -3.74 -20.63 -39.84
C GLY A 390 -4.93 -19.94 -39.16
N LYS A 391 -4.76 -19.53 -37.90
CA LYS A 391 -5.89 -19.12 -37.04
C LYS A 391 -6.21 -17.62 -37.12
N ASP A 392 -5.27 -16.83 -37.63
CA ASP A 392 -5.33 -15.37 -37.62
C ASP A 392 -5.32 -14.77 -39.04
N LEU A 393 -5.75 -13.52 -39.15
CA LEU A 393 -5.86 -12.79 -40.40
C LEU A 393 -4.50 -12.55 -41.09
N SER A 394 -3.41 -12.43 -40.33
CA SER A 394 -2.04 -12.41 -40.86
C SER A 394 -1.69 -13.69 -41.60
N ASP A 395 -2.06 -14.84 -41.02
CA ASP A 395 -1.72 -16.15 -41.57
C ASP A 395 -2.49 -16.36 -42.88
N LEU A 396 -3.77 -15.95 -42.89
CA LEU A 396 -4.59 -15.90 -44.11
C LEU A 396 -4.01 -14.97 -45.19
N SER A 397 -3.41 -13.86 -44.80
CA SER A 397 -2.79 -12.93 -45.74
C SER A 397 -1.43 -13.40 -46.25
N ARG A 398 -0.70 -14.23 -45.49
CA ARG A 398 0.62 -14.78 -45.84
C ARG A 398 0.52 -16.07 -46.64
N SER A 399 -0.51 -16.87 -46.37
CA SER A 399 -0.73 -18.15 -47.04
C SER A 399 -1.09 -17.99 -48.51
N ASN A 400 -1.40 -16.77 -48.98
CA ASN A 400 -1.73 -16.45 -50.36
C ASN A 400 -2.87 -17.32 -50.94
N LEU A 401 -3.69 -17.97 -50.10
CA LEU A 401 -4.76 -18.88 -50.52
C LEU A 401 -5.88 -18.21 -51.33
N LEU A 402 -5.92 -16.88 -51.34
CA LEU A 402 -6.87 -16.07 -52.10
C LEU A 402 -6.34 -15.64 -53.47
N LEU A 403 -5.06 -15.91 -53.76
CA LEU A 403 -4.42 -15.73 -55.05
C LEU A 403 -4.53 -17.06 -55.82
N ASP A 404 -4.98 -17.00 -57.07
CA ASP A 404 -5.34 -18.17 -57.86
C ASP A 404 -4.13 -18.98 -58.37
N THR A 405 -2.93 -18.56 -58.00
CA THR A 405 -1.64 -19.10 -58.46
C THR A 405 -1.11 -20.29 -57.63
N SER A 406 -1.59 -20.49 -56.40
CA SER A 406 -1.06 -21.55 -55.50
C SER A 406 -1.80 -22.89 -55.65
N PRO A 407 -1.09 -24.05 -55.66
CA PRO A 407 -1.72 -25.38 -55.60
C PRO A 407 -2.69 -25.54 -54.42
N LYS A 408 -2.31 -24.99 -53.24
CA LYS A 408 -3.15 -24.98 -52.03
C LYS A 408 -4.44 -24.16 -52.20
N ALA A 409 -4.43 -23.13 -53.06
CA ALA A 409 -5.60 -22.33 -53.37
C ALA A 409 -6.59 -23.08 -54.28
N ARG A 410 -6.09 -23.89 -55.24
CA ARG A 410 -6.93 -24.76 -56.08
C ARG A 410 -7.63 -25.84 -55.26
N GLU A 411 -6.88 -26.49 -54.37
CA GLU A 411 -7.41 -27.51 -53.45
C GLU A 411 -8.38 -26.92 -52.40
N LEU A 412 -8.24 -25.63 -52.03
CA LEU A 412 -9.22 -24.92 -51.20
C LEU A 412 -10.50 -24.62 -51.98
N LYS A 413 -10.41 -24.17 -53.24
CA LYS A 413 -11.57 -23.91 -54.10
C LYS A 413 -12.44 -25.15 -54.30
N ALA A 414 -11.82 -26.32 -54.46
CA ALA A 414 -12.53 -27.59 -54.59
C ALA A 414 -13.32 -27.96 -53.31
N LYS A 415 -12.82 -27.59 -52.13
CA LYS A 415 -13.40 -27.96 -50.83
C LYS A 415 -14.34 -26.90 -50.22
N VAL A 416 -14.28 -25.65 -50.68
CA VAL A 416 -14.98 -24.50 -50.08
C VAL A 416 -16.09 -23.98 -50.99
N ASN A 417 -17.17 -23.47 -50.38
CA ASN A 417 -18.23 -22.81 -51.14
C ASN A 417 -17.70 -21.63 -51.96
N TYR A 418 -18.04 -21.60 -53.25
CA TYR A 418 -17.67 -20.51 -54.14
C TYR A 418 -18.12 -19.12 -53.64
N TRP A 419 -19.36 -18.99 -53.16
CA TRP A 419 -19.88 -17.71 -52.65
C TRP A 419 -19.20 -17.27 -51.37
N ASP A 420 -18.87 -18.20 -50.48
CA ASP A 420 -18.14 -17.87 -49.25
C ASP A 420 -16.70 -17.45 -49.55
N LEU A 421 -16.04 -18.13 -50.49
CA LEU A 421 -14.71 -17.74 -50.97
C LEU A 421 -14.74 -16.34 -51.60
N MET A 422 -15.77 -16.01 -52.39
CA MET A 422 -15.92 -14.68 -53.00
C MET A 422 -16.14 -13.57 -51.97
N LYS A 423 -16.95 -13.82 -50.93
CA LYS A 423 -17.13 -12.87 -49.81
C LYS A 423 -15.82 -12.61 -49.06
N ILE A 424 -15.05 -13.68 -48.80
CA ILE A 424 -13.78 -13.60 -48.08
C ILE A 424 -12.70 -12.92 -48.94
N LYS A 425 -12.60 -13.29 -50.23
CA LYS A 425 -11.70 -12.66 -51.21
C LYS A 425 -12.01 -11.18 -51.31
N SER A 426 -13.28 -10.79 -51.51
CA SER A 426 -13.71 -9.38 -51.54
C SER A 426 -13.36 -8.62 -50.27
N PHE A 427 -13.49 -9.24 -49.10
CA PHE A 427 -13.15 -8.60 -47.82
C PHE A 427 -11.64 -8.39 -47.65
N CYS A 428 -10.82 -9.35 -48.06
CA CYS A 428 -9.36 -9.32 -47.90
C CYS A 428 -8.65 -8.49 -48.98
N THR A 429 -9.22 -8.38 -50.18
CA THR A 429 -8.71 -7.53 -51.28
C THR A 429 -9.13 -6.07 -51.15
N ALA A 430 -10.06 -5.75 -50.24
CA ALA A 430 -10.38 -4.36 -49.94
C ALA A 430 -9.12 -3.63 -49.44
N LYS A 431 -8.72 -2.56 -50.13
CA LYS A 431 -7.50 -1.77 -49.87
C LYS A 431 -7.31 -1.42 -48.39
N GLU A 432 -8.39 -1.12 -47.68
CA GLU A 432 -8.36 -0.81 -46.25
C GLU A 432 -8.02 -2.03 -45.37
N THR A 433 -8.47 -3.23 -45.76
CA THR A 433 -8.16 -4.50 -45.09
C THR A 433 -6.73 -4.94 -45.40
N THR A 434 -6.31 -4.87 -46.67
CA THR A 434 -4.96 -5.25 -47.12
C THR A 434 -3.88 -4.42 -46.42
N ASN A 435 -4.07 -3.11 -46.30
CA ASN A 435 -3.16 -2.24 -45.55
C ASN A 435 -3.12 -2.57 -44.05
N LYS A 436 -4.18 -3.16 -43.50
CA LYS A 436 -4.27 -3.55 -42.08
C LYS A 436 -3.71 -4.94 -41.80
N THR A 437 -3.72 -5.87 -42.77
CA THR A 437 -3.16 -7.21 -42.63
C THR A 437 -1.67 -7.25 -42.93
N LYS A 438 -1.20 -6.45 -43.89
CA LYS A 438 0.22 -6.40 -44.28
C LYS A 438 1.11 -5.52 -43.39
N ARG A 439 0.53 -4.69 -42.51
CA ARG A 439 1.34 -3.85 -41.60
C ARG A 439 2.00 -4.70 -40.51
N GLN A 440 3.19 -4.27 -40.08
CA GLN A 440 3.84 -4.83 -38.90
C GLN A 440 2.97 -4.65 -37.65
N PRO A 441 2.78 -5.69 -36.81
CA PRO A 441 2.04 -5.57 -35.57
C PRO A 441 2.74 -4.63 -34.59
N THR A 442 1.97 -3.79 -33.91
CA THR A 442 2.50 -2.92 -32.85
C THR A 442 2.93 -3.74 -31.64
N GLU A 443 3.82 -3.21 -30.80
CA GLU A 443 4.20 -3.85 -29.53
C GLU A 443 2.99 -4.17 -28.64
N TRP A 444 1.95 -3.33 -28.67
CA TRP A 444 0.68 -3.62 -28.00
C TRP A 444 -0.01 -4.87 -28.54
N GLU A 445 -0.06 -5.03 -29.86
CA GLU A 445 -0.67 -6.18 -30.50
C GLU A 445 0.14 -7.45 -30.27
N LYS A 446 1.47 -7.37 -30.28
CA LYS A 446 2.37 -8.47 -29.90
C LYS A 446 2.14 -8.89 -28.45
N ILE A 447 1.98 -7.95 -27.51
CA ILE A 447 1.68 -8.24 -26.10
C ILE A 447 0.34 -8.99 -25.97
N PHE A 448 -0.68 -8.62 -26.74
CA PHE A 448 -1.99 -9.27 -26.64
C PHE A 448 -2.09 -10.62 -27.35
N ALA A 449 -1.31 -10.81 -28.42
CA ALA A 449 -1.33 -12.04 -29.21
C ALA A 449 -0.38 -13.12 -28.68
N ASN A 450 0.82 -12.74 -28.22
CA ASN A 450 1.92 -13.68 -27.97
C ASN A 450 2.24 -13.93 -26.49
N ASP A 451 1.66 -13.19 -25.52
CA ASP A 451 1.95 -13.43 -24.11
C ASP A 451 1.15 -14.62 -23.54
N ILE A 452 1.66 -15.83 -23.78
CA ILE A 452 1.16 -17.10 -23.20
C ILE A 452 1.43 -17.16 -21.68
N SER A 453 2.35 -16.32 -21.17
CA SER A 453 2.77 -16.31 -19.77
C SER A 453 2.31 -15.05 -19.01
N ASP A 454 1.55 -15.26 -17.92
CA ASP A 454 1.22 -14.22 -16.94
C ASP A 454 2.46 -13.53 -16.32
N LYS A 455 3.64 -14.17 -16.41
CA LYS A 455 4.88 -13.68 -15.82
C LYS A 455 5.49 -12.59 -16.69
N GLY A 456 5.44 -11.35 -16.22
CA GLY A 456 6.09 -10.22 -16.88
C GLY A 456 5.16 -9.40 -17.78
N LEU A 457 3.96 -9.90 -18.10
CA LEU A 457 2.91 -9.18 -18.85
C LEU A 457 2.62 -7.79 -18.28
N VAL A 458 2.45 -7.68 -16.94
CA VAL A 458 2.21 -6.39 -16.27
C VAL A 458 3.38 -5.42 -16.48
N SER A 459 4.61 -5.92 -16.53
CA SER A 459 5.81 -5.10 -16.75
C SER A 459 5.87 -4.61 -18.20
N LYS A 460 5.60 -5.49 -19.18
CA LYS A 460 5.53 -5.15 -20.60
C LYS A 460 4.45 -4.07 -20.86
N ILE A 461 3.24 -4.29 -20.34
CA ILE A 461 2.15 -3.30 -20.40
C ILE A 461 2.58 -1.98 -19.73
N TYR A 462 3.22 -2.03 -18.57
CA TYR A 462 3.66 -0.82 -17.86
C TYR A 462 4.72 -0.04 -18.64
N LYS A 463 5.69 -0.72 -19.27
CA LYS A 463 6.71 -0.10 -20.13
C LYS A 463 6.04 0.63 -21.31
N GLU A 464 5.15 -0.04 -22.03
CA GLU A 464 4.44 0.58 -23.16
C GLU A 464 3.54 1.73 -22.73
N LEU A 465 2.83 1.64 -21.60
CA LEU A 465 2.07 2.76 -21.04
C LEU A 465 2.96 3.95 -20.65
N THR A 466 4.19 3.69 -20.22
CA THR A 466 5.13 4.73 -19.79
C THR A 466 5.62 5.54 -20.98
N LYS A 467 5.91 4.90 -22.13
CA LYS A 467 6.26 5.58 -23.39
C LYS A 467 5.21 6.60 -23.82
N LEU A 468 3.93 6.28 -23.60
CA LEU A 468 2.79 7.14 -23.96
C LEU A 468 2.61 8.35 -23.03
N HIS A 469 3.35 8.44 -21.94
CA HIS A 469 3.24 9.53 -20.98
C HIS A 469 4.32 10.60 -21.24
N THR A 470 4.08 11.46 -22.23
CA THR A 470 4.94 12.65 -22.51
C THR A 470 4.81 13.76 -21.48
N ARG A 471 3.85 13.67 -20.54
CA ARG A 471 3.77 14.63 -19.44
C ARG A 471 4.92 14.39 -18.48
N LYS A 472 5.76 15.42 -18.27
CA LYS A 472 6.76 15.50 -17.20
C LYS A 472 6.16 14.89 -15.94
N THR A 473 6.68 13.73 -15.54
CA THR A 473 6.09 13.00 -14.41
C THR A 473 6.06 13.95 -13.22
N ASN A 474 4.91 14.03 -12.55
CA ASN A 474 4.79 14.87 -11.35
C ASN A 474 5.60 14.22 -10.23
N ASN A 475 6.92 14.39 -10.24
CA ASN A 475 7.81 13.83 -9.23
C ASN A 475 7.33 14.35 -7.87
N PRO A 476 6.80 13.48 -7.00
CA PRO A 476 6.18 13.92 -5.77
C PRO A 476 7.21 14.57 -4.83
N VAL A 477 8.50 14.24 -4.97
CA VAL A 477 9.62 14.83 -4.22
C VAL A 477 9.90 16.26 -4.67
N LYS A 478 9.99 16.53 -5.98
CA LYS A 478 10.08 17.93 -6.50
C LYS A 478 8.92 18.79 -5.99
N LYS A 479 7.73 18.18 -5.98
CA LYS A 479 6.50 18.76 -5.47
C LYS A 479 6.45 18.96 -3.94
N TRP A 480 7.31 18.29 -3.21
CA TRP A 480 7.56 18.55 -1.79
C TRP A 480 8.55 19.70 -1.62
N ALA A 481 9.59 19.76 -2.46
CA ALA A 481 10.55 20.87 -2.53
C ALA A 481 9.82 22.21 -2.72
N GLU A 482 8.91 22.28 -3.71
CA GLU A 482 8.01 23.42 -3.93
C GLU A 482 7.20 23.80 -2.68
N ASN A 483 6.77 22.83 -1.86
CA ASN A 483 6.01 23.15 -0.65
C ASN A 483 6.87 23.62 0.50
N MET A 484 8.14 23.24 0.52
CA MET A 484 9.13 23.68 1.50
C MET A 484 9.83 24.98 1.06
N ASN A 485 9.50 25.49 -0.13
CA ASN A 485 10.18 26.61 -0.78
C ASN A 485 11.70 26.40 -0.88
N ARG A 486 12.11 25.21 -1.36
CA ARG A 486 13.51 24.81 -1.47
C ARG A 486 13.79 24.11 -2.79
N HIS A 487 15.05 24.18 -3.23
CA HIS A 487 15.57 23.36 -4.31
C HIS A 487 16.09 22.02 -3.76
N PHE A 488 15.83 20.92 -4.46
CA PHE A 488 16.40 19.61 -4.13
C PHE A 488 17.29 19.16 -5.30
N SER A 489 18.52 18.76 -4.97
CA SER A 489 19.43 18.18 -5.95
C SER A 489 18.90 16.83 -6.45
N GLU A 490 19.45 16.34 -7.57
CA GLU A 490 19.09 15.01 -8.06
C GLU A 490 19.46 13.92 -7.04
N GLU A 491 20.54 14.11 -6.28
CA GLU A 491 20.93 13.19 -5.21
C GLU A 491 19.95 13.18 -4.04
N ASP A 492 19.39 14.35 -3.65
CA ASP A 492 18.34 14.41 -2.63
C ASP A 492 17.07 13.67 -3.08
N ILE A 493 16.72 13.82 -4.35
CA ILE A 493 15.59 13.11 -4.97
C ILE A 493 15.86 11.60 -4.95
N ARG A 494 17.07 11.16 -5.33
CA ARG A 494 17.48 9.75 -5.24
C ARG A 494 17.45 9.25 -3.80
N MET A 495 17.92 10.05 -2.84
CA MET A 495 17.96 9.70 -1.42
C MET A 495 16.56 9.50 -0.86
N ALA A 496 15.63 10.43 -1.11
CA ALA A 496 14.23 10.30 -0.71
C ALA A 496 13.57 9.05 -1.33
N ASN A 497 13.84 8.79 -2.62
CA ASN A 497 13.34 7.61 -3.32
C ASN A 497 13.91 6.29 -2.77
N ARG A 498 15.20 6.25 -2.43
CA ARG A 498 15.82 5.10 -1.75
C ARG A 498 15.26 4.93 -0.34
N HIS A 499 15.10 6.04 0.40
CA HIS A 499 14.57 6.04 1.76
C HIS A 499 13.16 5.44 1.79
N MET A 500 12.21 5.90 0.97
CA MET A 500 10.86 5.33 0.95
C MET A 500 10.81 3.84 0.60
N LYS A 501 11.81 3.32 -0.14
CA LYS A 501 11.90 1.91 -0.54
C LYS A 501 12.58 1.04 0.52
N ARG A 502 13.50 1.60 1.32
CA ARG A 502 14.41 0.85 2.22
C ARG A 502 14.27 1.18 3.70
N CYS A 503 13.44 2.15 4.11
CA CYS A 503 13.34 2.62 5.50
C CYS A 503 12.94 1.57 6.55
N SER A 504 12.42 0.41 6.14
CA SER A 504 12.10 -0.72 7.03
C SER A 504 11.92 -2.00 6.22
N ALA A 505 12.24 -3.14 6.83
CA ALA A 505 11.95 -4.46 6.27
C ALA A 505 10.44 -4.82 6.38
N SER A 506 9.69 -4.15 7.25
CA SER A 506 8.24 -4.33 7.39
C SER A 506 7.47 -3.48 6.38
N LEU A 507 6.68 -4.15 5.54
CA LEU A 507 5.82 -3.48 4.55
C LEU A 507 4.86 -2.47 5.17
N LEU A 508 4.32 -2.75 6.37
CA LEU A 508 3.37 -1.85 7.05
C LEU A 508 4.03 -0.55 7.51
N ILE A 509 5.31 -0.60 7.86
CA ILE A 509 6.10 0.56 8.29
C ILE A 509 6.49 1.36 7.05
N ARG A 510 7.01 0.67 6.03
CA ARG A 510 7.37 1.28 4.75
C ARG A 510 6.19 1.97 4.06
N GLU A 511 4.98 1.41 4.16
CA GLU A 511 3.76 2.00 3.59
C GLU A 511 3.48 3.41 4.15
N ILE A 512 3.84 3.70 5.42
CA ILE A 512 3.65 5.02 6.02
C ILE A 512 4.54 6.05 5.32
N GLN A 513 5.81 5.71 5.11
CA GLN A 513 6.76 6.56 4.42
C GLN A 513 6.34 6.77 2.96
N ILE A 514 6.05 5.69 2.24
CA ILE A 514 5.57 5.73 0.85
C ILE A 514 4.37 6.66 0.71
N LYS A 515 3.35 6.54 1.57
CA LYS A 515 2.15 7.39 1.51
C LYS A 515 2.44 8.87 1.79
N THR A 516 3.44 9.15 2.61
CA THR A 516 3.87 10.51 2.95
C THR A 516 4.61 11.11 1.75
N THR A 517 5.64 10.44 1.26
CA THR A 517 6.41 10.85 0.07
C THR A 517 5.52 11.03 -1.14
N LEU A 518 4.60 10.09 -1.44
CA LEU A 518 3.63 10.17 -2.56
C LEU A 518 2.49 11.19 -2.34
N ARG A 519 2.49 11.95 -1.24
CA ARG A 519 1.47 12.98 -0.96
C ARG A 519 0.05 12.41 -0.99
N TYR A 520 -0.13 11.18 -0.50
CA TYR A 520 -1.37 10.41 -0.58
C TYR A 520 -2.52 11.06 0.21
N HIS A 521 -2.19 11.71 1.32
CA HIS A 521 -3.17 12.26 2.24
C HIS A 521 -3.88 13.48 1.64
N LEU A 522 -5.21 13.40 1.53
CA LEU A 522 -6.02 14.52 1.06
C LEU A 522 -5.98 15.67 2.06
N THR A 523 -5.51 16.83 1.60
CA THR A 523 -5.49 18.06 2.39
C THR A 523 -6.78 18.85 2.22
N PRO A 524 -7.15 19.68 3.20
CA PRO A 524 -8.27 20.62 3.08
C PRO A 524 -8.17 21.48 1.83
N VAL A 525 -6.97 21.94 1.45
CA VAL A 525 -6.78 22.72 0.23
C VAL A 525 -7.16 21.93 -1.03
N ARG A 526 -6.65 20.70 -1.17
CA ARG A 526 -7.01 19.84 -2.32
C ARG A 526 -8.50 19.52 -2.34
N VAL A 527 -9.08 19.26 -1.16
CA VAL A 527 -10.51 18.96 -1.03
C VAL A 527 -11.38 20.16 -1.37
N ALA A 528 -10.96 21.38 -1.01
CA ALA A 528 -11.65 22.61 -1.35
C ALA A 528 -11.67 22.86 -2.86
N LYS A 529 -10.50 22.70 -3.53
CA LYS A 529 -10.37 22.78 -4.99
C LYS A 529 -11.28 21.75 -5.69
N MET A 530 -11.25 20.48 -5.27
CA MET A 530 -12.12 19.42 -5.82
C MET A 530 -13.62 19.71 -5.65
N ASN A 531 -14.01 20.28 -4.51
CA ASN A 531 -15.42 20.54 -4.20
C ASN A 531 -15.91 21.94 -4.60
N LYS A 532 -15.02 22.80 -5.13
CA LYS A 532 -15.27 24.22 -5.40
C LYS A 532 -15.93 24.92 -4.20
N SER A 533 -15.42 24.67 -3.00
CA SER A 533 -16.06 25.11 -1.76
C SER A 533 -15.42 26.32 -1.08
N GLY A 534 -14.27 26.80 -1.55
CA GLY A 534 -13.52 27.94 -0.98
C GLY A 534 -12.98 27.74 0.45
N ASP A 535 -13.44 26.72 1.18
CA ASP A 535 -13.03 26.45 2.57
C ASP A 535 -11.70 25.69 2.61
N TYR A 536 -10.59 26.42 2.59
CA TYR A 536 -9.22 25.90 2.61
C TYR A 536 -8.70 25.57 4.03
N ARG A 537 -9.49 25.85 5.07
CA ARG A 537 -9.06 25.77 6.47
C ARG A 537 -8.78 24.36 6.96
N ARG A 538 -7.74 24.24 7.80
CA ARG A 538 -7.30 22.94 8.34
C ARG A 538 -8.39 22.26 9.19
N TRP A 539 -8.56 20.94 9.01
CA TRP A 539 -9.53 20.14 9.78
C TRP A 539 -9.30 20.15 11.29
N ARG A 540 -8.06 20.39 11.73
CA ARG A 540 -7.73 20.38 13.16
C ARG A 540 -8.12 21.64 13.91
N GLY A 541 -8.58 22.68 13.19
CA GLY A 541 -9.06 23.91 13.79
C GLY A 541 -7.97 24.83 14.31
N CYS A 542 -6.78 24.80 13.71
CA CYS A 542 -5.76 25.84 13.91
C CYS A 542 -6.11 27.17 13.23
N GLY A 543 -7.14 27.22 12.38
CA GLY A 543 -7.54 28.44 11.67
C GLY A 543 -6.83 28.63 10.33
N GLU A 544 -5.57 28.21 10.24
CA GLU A 544 -4.70 28.38 9.07
C GLU A 544 -5.04 27.50 7.85
N MET A 545 -4.45 27.84 6.71
CA MET A 545 -4.62 27.14 5.44
C MET A 545 -4.09 25.70 5.54
N GLY A 546 -4.93 24.73 5.21
CA GLY A 546 -4.57 23.31 5.29
C GLY A 546 -3.74 22.86 4.10
N THR A 547 -2.55 23.43 3.87
CA THR A 547 -1.57 22.92 2.89
C THR A 547 -1.02 21.57 3.35
N LEU A 548 -0.27 20.87 2.48
CA LEU A 548 0.29 19.58 2.85
C LEU A 548 1.38 19.74 3.92
N LEU A 549 2.34 20.63 3.70
CA LEU A 549 3.42 20.90 4.64
C LEU A 549 2.87 21.39 5.98
N HIS A 550 1.95 22.35 5.99
CA HIS A 550 1.28 22.80 7.21
C HIS A 550 0.63 21.65 7.98
N CYS A 551 -0.02 20.72 7.28
CA CYS A 551 -0.69 19.60 7.94
C CYS A 551 0.28 18.60 8.58
N TRP A 552 1.49 18.45 8.04
CA TRP A 552 2.51 17.52 8.50
C TRP A 552 3.51 18.14 9.47
N TRP A 553 3.91 19.38 9.26
CA TRP A 553 5.03 20.03 9.93
C TRP A 553 4.63 21.34 10.59
N GLU A 554 4.39 22.41 9.83
CA GLU A 554 4.36 23.80 10.35
C GLU A 554 3.25 24.06 11.38
N CYS A 555 2.17 23.28 11.36
CA CYS A 555 1.06 23.60 12.25
C CYS A 555 1.45 23.54 13.72
N LYS A 556 1.11 24.62 14.45
CA LYS A 556 1.20 24.78 15.91
C LYS A 556 0.66 23.59 16.72
N LEU A 557 -0.29 22.81 16.19
CA LEU A 557 -0.85 21.61 16.85
C LEU A 557 -0.04 20.32 16.63
N VAL A 558 0.94 20.32 15.73
CA VAL A 558 1.80 19.18 15.42
C VAL A 558 3.23 19.44 15.89
N GLN A 559 3.67 20.70 15.84
CA GLN A 559 4.97 21.16 16.35
C GLN A 559 5.35 20.61 17.74
N PRO A 560 4.47 20.55 18.76
CA PRO A 560 4.83 19.95 20.05
C PRO A 560 5.29 18.50 19.96
N LEU A 561 4.72 17.71 19.03
CA LEU A 561 5.18 16.34 18.79
C LEU A 561 6.58 16.35 18.16
N TRP A 562 6.80 17.12 17.10
CA TRP A 562 8.13 17.19 16.45
C TRP A 562 9.21 17.68 17.41
N LYS A 563 8.94 18.70 18.22
CA LYS A 563 9.85 19.16 19.29
C LYS A 563 10.15 18.05 20.30
N ALA A 564 9.18 17.19 20.62
CA ALA A 564 9.43 16.03 21.48
C ALA A 564 10.30 14.96 20.78
N VAL A 565 10.11 14.71 19.49
CA VAL A 565 10.97 13.81 18.70
C VAL A 565 12.41 14.30 18.72
N TRP A 566 12.65 15.58 18.45
CA TRP A 566 14.01 16.14 18.48
C TRP A 566 14.63 16.15 19.88
N ARG A 567 13.83 16.35 20.93
CA ARG A 567 14.32 16.19 22.31
C ARG A 567 14.79 14.77 22.59
N PHE A 568 14.12 13.75 22.03
CA PHE A 568 14.58 12.37 22.14
C PHE A 568 15.91 12.14 21.39
N LEU A 569 16.07 12.73 20.20
CA LEU A 569 17.33 12.63 19.45
C LEU A 569 18.50 13.21 20.27
N ARG A 570 18.33 14.38 20.88
CA ARG A 570 19.33 14.96 21.79
C ARG A 570 19.67 14.09 22.99
N LYS A 571 18.68 13.38 23.56
CA LYS A 571 18.92 12.41 24.65
C LYS A 571 19.76 11.21 24.21
N LEU A 572 19.74 10.89 22.93
CA LEU A 572 20.57 9.86 22.31
C LEU A 572 21.90 10.43 21.80
N LYS A 573 22.21 11.69 22.14
CA LYS A 573 23.39 12.41 21.64
C LYS A 573 23.46 12.48 20.10
N ILE A 574 22.30 12.44 19.44
CA ILE A 574 22.19 12.61 18.00
C ILE A 574 21.86 14.07 17.74
N ASP A 575 22.82 14.81 17.20
CA ASP A 575 22.56 16.16 16.71
C ASP A 575 22.06 16.11 15.26
N LEU A 576 20.97 16.83 15.00
CA LEU A 576 20.30 16.81 13.71
C LEU A 576 19.52 18.11 13.51
N PRO A 577 19.69 18.80 12.36
CA PRO A 577 18.99 20.06 12.13
C PRO A 577 17.47 19.86 12.14
N TYR A 578 16.75 20.88 12.62
CA TYR A 578 15.29 20.84 12.77
C TYR A 578 14.56 21.03 11.43
N ASP A 579 14.70 20.05 10.55
CA ASP A 579 14.30 20.16 9.15
C ASP A 579 13.15 19.21 8.76
N PRO A 580 12.06 19.72 8.12
CA PRO A 580 11.02 18.87 7.56
C PRO A 580 11.49 17.88 6.48
N ALA A 581 12.51 18.20 5.67
CA ALA A 581 13.02 17.30 4.64
C ALA A 581 13.55 15.99 5.24
N ILE A 582 14.24 16.08 6.38
CA ILE A 582 14.76 14.92 7.10
C ILE A 582 13.60 14.09 7.68
N ALA A 583 12.71 14.72 8.45
CA ALA A 583 11.62 14.00 9.10
C ALA A 583 10.54 13.45 8.14
N LEU A 584 10.24 14.17 7.06
CA LEU A 584 9.14 13.82 6.16
C LEU A 584 9.61 12.96 4.98
N LEU A 585 10.81 13.19 4.45
CA LEU A 585 11.32 12.54 3.25
C LEU A 585 12.51 11.62 3.51
N GLY A 586 13.20 11.79 4.64
CA GLY A 586 14.40 11.01 4.98
C GLY A 586 15.60 11.40 4.14
N ILE A 587 15.68 12.68 3.77
CA ILE A 587 16.84 13.32 3.14
C ILE A 587 17.71 13.81 4.29
N TYR A 588 18.82 13.14 4.57
CA TYR A 588 19.72 13.49 5.67
C TYR A 588 20.88 14.34 5.13
N PRO A 589 21.45 15.25 5.94
CA PRO A 589 22.75 15.88 5.65
C PRO A 589 23.82 14.83 5.32
N ARG A 590 24.81 15.23 4.54
CA ARG A 590 25.87 14.31 4.07
C ARG A 590 26.92 14.02 5.13
N ASP A 591 26.86 14.68 6.27
CA ASP A 591 27.79 14.51 7.39
C ASP A 591 27.82 13.05 7.84
N THR A 592 29.03 12.48 7.88
CA THR A 592 29.28 11.06 8.10
C THR A 592 28.68 10.57 9.43
N GLY A 593 28.70 11.40 10.48
CA GLY A 593 28.10 11.10 11.77
C GLY A 593 26.56 10.97 11.72
N VAL A 594 25.88 11.83 10.97
CA VAL A 594 24.41 11.81 10.85
C VAL A 594 23.92 10.59 10.06
N LEU A 595 24.68 10.17 9.05
CA LEU A 595 24.43 8.97 8.27
C LEU A 595 24.46 7.69 9.12
N MET A 596 25.37 7.62 10.10
CA MET A 596 25.47 6.48 11.03
C MET A 596 24.23 6.34 11.92
N HIS A 597 23.60 7.44 12.31
CA HIS A 597 22.40 7.44 13.16
C HIS A 597 21.08 7.28 12.41
N ARG A 598 21.10 7.18 11.08
CA ARG A 598 19.91 7.04 10.23
C ARG A 598 19.02 5.86 10.66
N ALA A 599 19.63 4.74 11.05
CA ALA A 599 18.92 3.53 11.44
C ALA A 599 18.08 3.74 12.72
N THR A 600 18.56 4.58 13.64
CA THR A 600 17.90 4.92 14.90
C THR A 600 16.85 6.03 14.71
N CYS A 601 17.14 7.03 13.89
CA CYS A 601 16.24 8.17 13.64
C CYS A 601 15.00 7.80 12.82
N THR A 602 15.18 6.97 11.78
CA THR A 602 14.13 6.64 10.81
C THR A 602 12.86 6.06 11.47
N PRO A 603 12.93 5.09 12.39
CA PRO A 603 11.77 4.61 13.13
C PRO A 603 11.03 5.68 13.92
N MET A 604 11.76 6.62 14.53
CA MET A 604 11.18 7.71 15.33
C MET A 604 10.34 8.65 14.46
N PHE A 605 10.87 9.04 13.30
CA PHE A 605 10.15 9.86 12.33
C PHE A 605 8.94 9.13 11.73
N ILE A 606 9.09 7.87 11.34
CA ILE A 606 7.96 7.08 10.80
C ILE A 606 6.86 6.89 11.86
N ALA A 607 7.22 6.72 13.13
CA ALA A 607 6.25 6.68 14.23
C ALA A 607 5.49 8.00 14.35
N ALA A 608 6.18 9.14 14.24
CA ALA A 608 5.58 10.47 14.31
C ALA A 608 4.63 10.69 13.13
N LEU A 609 5.08 10.38 11.90
CA LEU A 609 4.27 10.40 10.69
C LEU A 609 3.00 9.56 10.85
N SER A 610 3.13 8.34 11.37
CA SER A 610 1.99 7.46 11.60
C SER A 610 0.99 8.04 12.61
N THR A 611 1.48 8.67 13.67
CA THR A 611 0.65 9.27 14.72
C THR A 611 -0.10 10.50 14.19
N ILE A 612 0.57 11.32 13.40
CA ILE A 612 -0.04 12.47 12.71
C ILE A 612 -1.09 11.97 11.73
N ALA A 613 -0.79 10.97 10.89
CA ALA A 613 -1.71 10.39 9.92
C ALA A 613 -2.96 9.77 10.58
N LYS A 614 -2.80 9.06 11.70
CA LYS A 614 -3.92 8.48 12.46
C LYS A 614 -4.93 9.54 12.89
N LEU A 615 -4.45 10.73 13.21
CA LEU A 615 -5.27 11.85 13.65
C LEU A 615 -5.56 12.87 12.53
N TRP A 616 -5.31 12.53 11.26
CA TRP A 616 -5.33 13.47 10.12
C TRP A 616 -6.58 14.36 10.05
N LYS A 617 -7.75 13.82 10.41
CA LYS A 617 -9.05 14.51 10.40
C LYS A 617 -9.55 14.93 11.80
N GLU A 618 -8.84 14.56 12.86
CA GLU A 618 -9.25 14.86 14.23
C GLU A 618 -8.64 16.17 14.74
N PRO A 619 -9.41 17.04 15.45
CA PRO A 619 -8.92 18.30 16.00
C PRO A 619 -8.12 18.12 17.29
N LYS A 620 -7.46 16.98 17.45
CA LYS A 620 -6.61 16.69 18.60
C LYS A 620 -5.15 16.83 18.21
N CYS A 621 -4.38 17.42 19.11
CA CYS A 621 -2.92 17.34 19.08
C CYS A 621 -2.52 15.84 19.15
N PRO A 622 -1.59 15.37 18.32
CA PRO A 622 -0.91 14.10 18.54
C PRO A 622 -0.25 14.11 19.93
N PRO A 623 -0.62 13.21 20.86
CA PRO A 623 0.04 13.12 22.16
C PRO A 623 1.32 12.30 22.05
N THR A 624 2.35 12.69 22.81
CA THR A 624 3.64 11.99 22.87
C THR A 624 3.50 10.53 23.25
N ASP A 625 2.60 10.18 24.18
CA ASP A 625 2.36 8.79 24.60
C ASP A 625 1.89 7.90 23.44
N GLU A 626 1.05 8.41 22.52
CA GLU A 626 0.63 7.64 21.34
C GLU A 626 1.77 7.46 20.34
N TRP A 627 2.69 8.43 20.26
CA TRP A 627 3.89 8.32 19.45
C TRP A 627 4.86 7.28 20.03
N ILE A 628 5.14 7.30 21.34
CA ILE A 628 5.98 6.30 22.01
C ILE A 628 5.38 4.89 21.83
N LYS A 629 4.06 4.74 21.98
CA LYS A 629 3.36 3.46 21.72
C LYS A 629 3.54 3.00 20.27
N LYS A 630 3.49 3.93 19.32
CA LYS A 630 3.68 3.60 17.90
C LYS A 630 5.13 3.22 17.60
N LEU A 631 6.07 3.91 18.21
CA LEU A 631 7.50 3.60 18.12
C LEU A 631 7.80 2.23 18.74
N TRP A 632 7.18 1.89 19.87
CA TRP A 632 7.30 0.57 20.49
C TRP A 632 6.76 -0.55 19.59
N PHE A 633 5.62 -0.31 18.92
CA PHE A 633 5.13 -1.23 17.91
C PHE A 633 6.15 -1.45 16.78
N ILE A 634 6.85 -0.39 16.34
CA ILE A 634 7.90 -0.51 15.32
C ILE A 634 9.07 -1.33 15.85
N TYR A 635 9.57 -1.01 17.05
CA TYR A 635 10.60 -1.77 17.75
C TYR A 635 10.27 -3.28 17.81
N THR A 636 9.08 -3.64 18.28
CA THR A 636 8.65 -5.04 18.37
C THR A 636 8.59 -5.72 16.99
N MET A 637 8.11 -5.00 15.96
CA MET A 637 8.04 -5.54 14.61
C MET A 637 9.42 -5.76 13.98
N GLU A 638 10.34 -4.81 14.16
CA GLU A 638 11.73 -4.92 13.70
C GLU A 638 12.47 -6.04 14.45
N PHE A 639 12.27 -6.18 15.76
CA PHE A 639 12.81 -7.28 16.55
C PHE A 639 12.42 -8.64 15.98
N TYR A 640 11.13 -8.87 15.70
CA TYR A 640 10.66 -10.13 15.11
C TYR A 640 11.17 -10.35 13.68
N VAL A 641 11.49 -9.29 12.94
CA VAL A 641 12.14 -9.42 11.63
C VAL A 641 13.60 -9.82 11.80
N ALA A 642 14.36 -9.14 12.67
CA ALA A 642 15.75 -9.44 13.00
C ALA A 642 15.91 -10.87 13.52
N MET A 643 15.04 -11.32 14.43
CA MET A 643 14.99 -12.70 14.91
C MET A 643 14.81 -13.72 13.77
N ARG A 644 13.94 -13.42 12.79
CA ARG A 644 13.70 -14.32 11.65
C ARG A 644 14.89 -14.39 10.70
N LYS A 645 15.63 -13.30 10.57
CA LYS A 645 16.84 -13.20 9.73
C LYS A 645 18.12 -13.62 10.44
N ASN A 646 18.07 -13.85 11.75
CA ASN A 646 19.24 -14.12 12.60
C ASN A 646 20.21 -12.93 12.68
N GLU A 647 19.68 -11.70 12.57
CA GLU A 647 20.41 -10.41 12.60
C GLU A 647 20.12 -9.66 13.93
N ILE A 648 20.18 -10.38 15.06
CA ILE A 648 19.81 -9.81 16.36
C ILE A 648 20.84 -8.77 16.83
N TRP A 649 22.13 -8.98 16.59
CA TRP A 649 23.19 -8.05 17.01
C TRP A 649 23.08 -6.66 16.39
N PRO A 650 22.91 -6.51 15.05
CA PRO A 650 22.63 -5.20 14.45
C PRO A 650 21.38 -4.52 15.02
N PHE A 651 20.35 -5.31 15.33
CA PHE A 651 19.14 -4.79 15.98
C PHE A 651 19.44 -4.25 17.37
N VAL A 652 20.15 -5.01 18.21
CA VAL A 652 20.55 -4.59 19.56
C VAL A 652 21.35 -3.29 19.52
N ALA A 653 22.36 -3.21 18.65
CA ALA A 653 23.20 -2.03 18.50
C ALA A 653 22.39 -0.77 18.13
N THR A 654 21.36 -0.91 17.29
CA THR A 654 20.51 0.21 16.86
C THR A 654 19.49 0.63 17.93
N TRP A 655 18.92 -0.34 18.66
CA TRP A 655 17.72 -0.13 19.46
C TRP A 655 17.95 -0.06 20.97
N MET A 656 19.11 -0.47 21.50
CA MET A 656 19.34 -0.55 22.95
C MET A 656 19.16 0.81 23.65
N GLU A 657 19.83 1.85 23.18
CA GLU A 657 19.73 3.19 23.77
C GLU A 657 18.35 3.79 23.59
N LEU A 658 17.77 3.63 22.39
CA LEU A 658 16.43 4.12 22.07
C LEU A 658 15.37 3.46 22.98
N GLU A 659 15.49 2.16 23.24
CA GLU A 659 14.61 1.44 24.16
C GLU A 659 14.69 1.99 25.60
N SER A 660 15.91 2.25 26.10
CA SER A 660 16.13 2.84 27.42
C SER A 660 15.43 4.20 27.54
N VAL A 661 15.62 5.08 26.54
CA VAL A 661 14.98 6.41 26.51
C VAL A 661 13.45 6.27 26.45
N MET A 662 12.91 5.39 25.60
CA MET A 662 11.46 5.15 25.49
C MET A 662 10.85 4.66 26.79
N LEU A 663 11.53 3.75 27.51
CA LEU A 663 11.09 3.26 28.79
C LEU A 663 11.18 4.34 29.88
N SER A 664 12.18 5.22 29.85
CA SER A 664 12.30 6.31 30.84
C SER A 664 11.14 7.33 30.75
N GLU A 665 10.60 7.54 29.54
CA GLU A 665 9.62 8.59 29.25
C GLU A 665 8.16 8.17 29.45
N ILE A 666 7.89 6.86 29.52
CA ILE A 666 6.53 6.35 29.69
C ILE A 666 6.24 5.99 31.15
N SER A 667 5.04 6.36 31.65
CA SER A 667 4.67 6.09 33.04
C SER A 667 4.57 4.59 33.32
N HIS A 668 4.93 4.15 34.54
CA HIS A 668 4.80 2.74 34.96
C HIS A 668 3.39 2.17 34.67
N THR A 669 2.34 2.93 35.01
CA THR A 669 0.95 2.51 34.76
C THR A 669 0.60 2.29 33.29
N GLU A 670 1.32 2.93 32.37
CA GLU A 670 1.17 2.67 30.93
C GLU A 670 2.04 1.51 30.46
N LYS A 671 3.26 1.35 30.98
CA LYS A 671 4.09 0.15 30.70
C LYS A 671 3.32 -1.13 30.97
N ASP A 672 2.72 -1.22 32.16
CA ASP A 672 1.98 -2.40 32.60
C ASP A 672 0.76 -2.65 31.72
N ARG A 673 0.02 -1.59 31.38
CA ARG A 673 -1.20 -1.69 30.55
C ARG A 673 -0.92 -2.19 29.14
N TYR A 674 0.21 -1.81 28.56
CA TYR A 674 0.56 -2.14 27.17
C TYR A 674 1.57 -3.26 27.06
N HIS A 675 1.93 -3.90 28.19
CA HIS A 675 2.93 -4.95 28.27
C HIS A 675 4.25 -4.55 27.56
N MET A 676 4.71 -3.31 27.80
CA MET A 676 5.98 -2.80 27.28
C MET A 676 7.14 -3.37 28.10
N VAL A 677 7.44 -4.64 27.85
CA VAL A 677 8.54 -5.38 28.47
C VAL A 677 9.72 -5.38 27.53
N SER A 678 10.92 -5.18 28.07
CA SER A 678 12.16 -5.20 27.29
C SER A 678 12.30 -6.50 26.50
N LEU A 679 12.64 -6.41 25.21
CA LEU A 679 12.93 -7.59 24.39
C LEU A 679 14.45 -7.86 24.28
N LEU A 680 15.28 -6.92 24.76
CA LEU A 680 16.74 -7.01 24.76
C LEU A 680 17.29 -7.56 26.08
N CYS A 681 16.67 -7.22 27.20
CA CYS A 681 17.00 -7.82 28.49
C CYS A 681 16.19 -9.09 28.69
N GLY A 682 16.86 -10.25 28.70
CA GLY A 682 16.20 -11.52 29.00
C GLY A 682 15.66 -11.52 30.42
N SER A 683 14.34 -11.67 30.55
CA SER A 683 13.69 -12.12 31.78
C SER A 683 13.71 -13.64 31.85
#